data_AF-G7N1D4-F1
#
_entry.id   AF-G7N1D4-F1
#
_cell.length_a   1.000
_cell.length_b   1.000
_cell.length_c   1.000
_cell.angle_alpha   90.00
_cell.angle_beta   90.00
_cell.angle_gamma   90.00
#
_symmetry.space_group_name_H-M   'P 1'
#
loop_
_entity.id
_entity.type
_entity.pdbx_description
1 polymer ?
#
loop_
_entity_poly.entity_id
_entity_poly.type
_entity_poly.pdbx_seq_one_letter_code
_entity_poly.pdbx_strand_id
1 'polypeptide(L)'
;GVSLWDQGGADEVVSVSVWSGGLWIPEKSFDSKNHPEVLNIQIQLESKELIINLERNEGLIASSFTETHYLQDGTDVSLARNYTVILGHCYYHGHVRGYSDSAVSLSTCSGLRGLIMFENETYVLEPMKNATNRYKLFPAKNLKSIWGSCGSHHNTSSLTADNVFPPPSQTWARRHKRETLKATKYVELVIVADNREFQRQGKDLEKVKQRLIEIANHVDKFYRPLNIRVVLVGVEVWNDIDKCSISQDPFTSLHEFLDWRKMKLLPRKSHDNAQLVSGVYFQGTIIGMAPIMSMCTAEQSGGIVMDHSDSPLGAAVTLAHELGHNFGMNHDTLERGCSCQMAAEKGGCIMNPSTGYPFPMVFSSCSRKDLETSLEKGMGMCLFNLPEVRESFGGQKCGNGFVEEGEQCDCGEPEECMNRCCNATTCTLKPDAVCAHGLCCEDCQLKPAGTACRDSSNSCDLPEFCTGASPHCPANVYLHDGHPCQGVDGYCYNGICQTHEQQCVTLWGPGAKPAPGICFERVNSAGDPYGNCGKVSKSSFAKCEMRDAKCGKIQCQGGASRPVIGTNAVSIETNIPLQEGGRILCRGTHVYLGDDMPDPGLVLAGTKCADGKICLNRRCQNISVFGVHECTVQCHGRGVCNNRKNCHCEAHWAPPFCDKFGFGGSTDSGPIRQADNQGLTVGILVTILCLLAAGFVVYLKRKTLIRLLFTNKKTTIEKLRCVRPSRPPRGSQPCQAHLGHLGKGLMRKPPDSYPPKDNPRRLPQCPNVDISRPLNGLSVPQPQSTQRVLPPLHRAPRAPSVPARPLPVNPALRQAQGTCKPNPPQKPLPADPLARTTRLTHALARTPGQRETGLRLAPLRPAPQYPHQVPRSTHTAYIK
;
A
#
# COMPACT_ATOMS: atom_id res chain seq x y z
N GLY A 1 4.17 -30.79 -39.65
CA GLY A 1 3.00 -31.17 -38.85
C GLY A 1 1.92 -30.13 -39.05
N VAL A 2 0.65 -30.53 -38.95
CA VAL A 2 -0.50 -29.62 -39.01
C VAL A 2 -1.03 -29.46 -37.59
N SER A 3 -1.42 -28.24 -37.19
CA SER A 3 -2.10 -28.03 -35.91
C SER A 3 -3.49 -28.63 -35.95
N LEU A 4 -3.83 -29.46 -34.97
CA LEU A 4 -5.15 -30.13 -34.87
C LEU A 4 -6.21 -29.30 -34.11
N TRP A 5 -5.87 -28.09 -33.67
CA TRP A 5 -6.71 -27.21 -32.86
C TRP A 5 -7.44 -26.12 -33.69
N ASP A 6 -7.57 -26.31 -35.00
CA ASP A 6 -8.12 -25.33 -35.95
C ASP A 6 -9.58 -25.66 -36.37
N GLN A 7 -10.34 -26.30 -35.46
CA GLN A 7 -11.79 -26.45 -35.56
C GLN A 7 -12.45 -25.74 -34.37
N GLY A 8 -13.39 -24.84 -34.66
CA GLY A 8 -13.81 -23.83 -33.70
C GLY A 8 -14.97 -24.21 -32.78
N GLY A 9 -14.96 -23.65 -31.57
CA GLY A 9 -16.19 -23.22 -30.89
C GLY A 9 -16.99 -24.26 -30.12
N ALA A 10 -16.46 -25.46 -29.85
CA ALA A 10 -17.07 -26.40 -28.91
C ALA A 10 -16.63 -26.12 -27.46
N ASP A 11 -17.56 -26.26 -26.50
CA ASP A 11 -17.21 -26.40 -25.08
C ASP A 11 -16.77 -27.85 -24.85
N GLU A 12 -15.58 -28.10 -24.31
CA GLU A 12 -15.12 -29.48 -24.05
C GLU A 12 -15.74 -29.99 -22.73
N VAL A 13 -16.52 -31.07 -22.82
CA VAL A 13 -17.29 -31.61 -21.69
C VAL A 13 -16.49 -32.66 -20.93
N VAL A 14 -15.48 -32.17 -20.21
CA VAL A 14 -14.50 -32.94 -19.46
C VAL A 14 -15.11 -33.71 -18.28
N SER A 15 -14.56 -34.90 -18.03
CA SER A 15 -14.72 -35.60 -16.74
C SER A 15 -13.59 -35.16 -15.80
N VAL A 16 -13.94 -34.89 -14.55
CA VAL A 16 -12.98 -34.45 -13.53
C VAL A 16 -13.02 -35.39 -12.34
N SER A 17 -11.88 -36.00 -12.04
CA SER A 17 -11.62 -36.82 -10.86
C SER A 17 -10.87 -35.99 -9.82
N VAL A 18 -11.32 -36.07 -8.57
CA VAL A 18 -10.77 -35.32 -7.43
C VAL A 18 -10.16 -36.29 -6.45
N TRP A 19 -8.92 -36.02 -6.07
CA TRP A 19 -8.09 -36.90 -5.25
C TRP A 19 -7.52 -36.10 -4.07
N SER A 20 -7.93 -36.43 -2.84
CA SER A 20 -7.45 -35.76 -1.63
C SER A 20 -6.26 -36.51 -1.00
N GLY A 21 -5.28 -35.74 -0.54
CA GLY A 21 -4.03 -36.24 0.06
C GLY A 21 -3.10 -36.97 -0.91
N GLY A 22 -1.93 -37.38 -0.42
CA GLY A 22 -0.90 -38.08 -1.20
C GLY A 22 -1.20 -39.54 -1.55
N LEU A 23 -2.34 -40.09 -1.08
CA LEU A 23 -2.71 -41.49 -1.26
C LEU A 23 -3.65 -41.77 -2.45
N TRP A 24 -4.02 -40.75 -3.22
CA TRP A 24 -4.94 -40.86 -4.37
C TRP A 24 -6.27 -41.55 -4.02
N ILE A 25 -6.98 -41.04 -3.02
CA ILE A 25 -8.32 -41.49 -2.65
C ILE A 25 -9.36 -40.73 -3.49
N PRO A 26 -10.21 -41.39 -4.29
CA PRO A 26 -11.17 -40.71 -5.16
C PRO A 26 -12.40 -40.23 -4.39
N GLU A 27 -12.64 -38.93 -4.36
CA GLU A 27 -13.82 -38.33 -3.75
C GLU A 27 -15.05 -38.47 -4.66
N LYS A 28 -16.21 -38.83 -4.07
CA LYS A 28 -17.40 -39.26 -4.83
C LYS A 28 -18.46 -38.18 -5.07
N SER A 29 -18.46 -37.09 -4.31
CA SER A 29 -19.37 -35.94 -4.52
C SER A 29 -18.87 -34.69 -3.78
N PHE A 30 -19.21 -33.51 -4.28
CA PHE A 30 -18.99 -32.21 -3.61
C PHE A 30 -20.11 -31.88 -2.60
N ASP A 31 -20.63 -32.88 -1.88
CA ASP A 31 -21.70 -32.69 -0.89
C ASP A 31 -21.15 -32.13 0.44
N SER A 32 -21.08 -30.80 0.48
CA SER A 32 -20.87 -29.90 1.61
C SER A 32 -20.46 -30.53 2.96
N LYS A 33 -19.16 -30.38 3.31
CA LYS A 33 -18.72 -29.79 4.59
C LYS A 33 -17.21 -29.73 4.77
N ASN A 34 -16.47 -30.66 4.18
CA ASN A 34 -15.03 -30.80 4.42
C ASN A 34 -14.24 -30.40 3.16
N HIS A 35 -13.36 -29.41 3.29
CA HIS A 35 -12.56 -28.84 2.20
C HIS A 35 -11.06 -28.97 2.55
N PRO A 36 -10.38 -30.04 2.11
CA PRO A 36 -9.02 -30.38 2.57
C PRO A 36 -7.95 -29.44 2.01
N GLU A 37 -6.85 -29.21 2.75
CA GLU A 37 -5.78 -28.27 2.36
C GLU A 37 -5.23 -28.50 0.95
N VAL A 38 -5.04 -29.76 0.54
CA VAL A 38 -4.40 -30.12 -0.73
C VAL A 38 -5.31 -31.02 -1.54
N LEU A 39 -5.61 -30.58 -2.76
CA LEU A 39 -6.43 -31.30 -3.74
C LEU A 39 -5.61 -31.55 -5.01
N ASN A 40 -5.54 -32.82 -5.45
CA ASN A 40 -5.07 -33.14 -6.79
C ASN A 40 -6.30 -33.33 -7.68
N ILE A 41 -6.42 -32.50 -8.72
CA ILE A 41 -7.52 -32.57 -9.68
C ILE A 41 -7.00 -33.11 -10.99
N GLN A 42 -7.64 -34.16 -11.50
CA GLN A 42 -7.34 -34.78 -12.77
C GLN A 42 -8.46 -34.40 -13.75
N ILE A 43 -8.12 -33.62 -14.77
CA ILE A 43 -9.04 -33.24 -15.86
C ILE A 43 -8.68 -34.06 -17.09
N GLN A 44 -9.64 -34.84 -17.60
CA GLN A 44 -9.43 -35.68 -18.77
C GLN A 44 -10.06 -35.03 -20.01
N LEU A 45 -9.20 -34.70 -20.97
CA LEU A 45 -9.51 -34.13 -22.29
C LEU A 45 -9.51 -35.25 -23.33
N GLU A 46 -10.13 -35.02 -24.49
CA GLU A 46 -10.20 -36.04 -25.58
C GLU A 46 -8.81 -36.44 -26.12
N SER A 47 -7.79 -35.60 -25.94
CA SER A 47 -6.42 -35.83 -26.43
C SER A 47 -5.33 -35.84 -25.36
N LYS A 48 -5.64 -35.54 -24.10
CA LYS A 48 -4.63 -35.31 -23.04
C LYS A 48 -5.20 -35.41 -21.62
N GLU A 49 -4.32 -35.70 -20.67
CA GLU A 49 -4.62 -35.61 -19.24
C GLU A 49 -3.93 -34.37 -18.65
N LEU A 50 -4.67 -33.59 -17.85
CA LEU A 50 -4.11 -32.49 -17.05
C LEU A 50 -4.25 -32.83 -15.57
N ILE A 51 -3.12 -32.91 -14.87
CA ILE A 51 -3.08 -33.00 -13.40
C ILE A 51 -2.83 -31.60 -12.86
N ILE A 52 -3.71 -31.13 -11.98
CA ILE A 52 -3.65 -29.83 -11.33
C ILE A 52 -3.40 -30.06 -9.84
N ASN A 53 -2.36 -29.41 -9.32
CA ASN A 53 -2.04 -29.37 -7.92
C ASN A 53 -2.66 -28.10 -7.33
N LEU A 54 -3.63 -28.26 -6.43
CA LEU A 54 -4.30 -27.19 -5.70
C LEU A 54 -3.99 -27.22 -4.21
N GLU A 55 -3.92 -26.02 -3.64
CA GLU A 55 -3.77 -25.75 -2.22
C GLU A 55 -4.78 -24.68 -1.77
N ARG A 56 -5.35 -24.86 -0.57
CA ARG A 56 -6.32 -23.94 0.02
C ARG A 56 -5.65 -22.58 0.29
N ASN A 57 -6.30 -21.49 -0.10
CA ASN A 57 -5.70 -20.15 -0.02
C ASN A 57 -5.87 -19.51 1.36
N GLU A 58 -5.24 -20.09 2.40
CA GLU A 58 -5.47 -19.72 3.82
C GLU A 58 -5.36 -18.21 4.07
N GLY A 59 -4.31 -17.59 3.52
CA GLY A 59 -4.08 -16.15 3.61
C GLY A 59 -5.04 -15.24 2.83
N LEU A 60 -6.17 -15.77 2.32
CA LEU A 60 -7.24 -14.99 1.70
C LEU A 60 -8.17 -14.35 2.73
N ILE A 61 -8.41 -15.00 3.87
CA ILE A 61 -9.46 -14.59 4.83
C ILE A 61 -8.79 -14.23 6.15
N ALA A 62 -8.92 -12.97 6.59
CA ALA A 62 -8.33 -12.53 7.86
C ALA A 62 -9.07 -13.15 9.07
N SER A 63 -8.37 -13.46 10.16
CA SER A 63 -8.97 -13.94 11.43
C SER A 63 -10.18 -13.10 11.90
N SER A 64 -10.12 -11.79 11.68
CA SER A 64 -11.16 -10.82 12.00
C SER A 64 -12.31 -10.74 10.98
N PHE A 65 -12.38 -11.65 10.01
CA PHE A 65 -13.33 -11.61 8.89
C PHE A 65 -14.78 -11.59 9.33
N THR A 66 -15.54 -10.64 8.78
CA THR A 66 -16.96 -10.44 9.08
C THR A 66 -17.79 -10.40 7.81
N GLU A 67 -18.90 -11.14 7.81
CA GLU A 67 -19.96 -11.04 6.81
C GLU A 67 -21.09 -10.16 7.34
N THR A 68 -21.25 -8.96 6.80
CA THR A 68 -22.33 -8.03 7.17
C THR A 68 -23.49 -8.13 6.19
N HIS A 69 -24.70 -8.21 6.73
CA HIS A 69 -25.96 -8.16 5.99
C HIS A 69 -27.02 -7.46 6.86
N TYR A 70 -28.22 -7.25 6.34
CA TYR A 70 -29.24 -6.41 6.98
C TYR A 70 -30.58 -7.11 7.17
N LEU A 71 -31.23 -6.85 8.30
CA LEU A 71 -32.61 -7.28 8.57
C LEU A 71 -33.63 -6.35 7.88
N GLN A 72 -34.90 -6.76 7.87
CA GLN A 72 -35.99 -5.98 7.25
C GLN A 72 -36.27 -4.63 7.92
N ASP A 73 -35.76 -4.40 9.14
CA ASP A 73 -35.81 -3.12 9.85
C ASP A 73 -34.58 -2.22 9.60
N GLY A 74 -33.62 -2.69 8.79
CA GLY A 74 -32.37 -1.99 8.48
C GLY A 74 -31.24 -2.19 9.50
N THR A 75 -31.43 -3.01 10.54
CA THR A 75 -30.38 -3.37 11.51
C THR A 75 -29.29 -4.20 10.82
N ASP A 76 -28.01 -3.89 11.07
CA ASP A 76 -26.89 -4.70 10.56
C ASP A 76 -26.65 -5.95 11.42
N VAL A 77 -26.35 -7.05 10.73
CA VAL A 77 -26.01 -8.35 11.30
C VAL A 77 -24.65 -8.73 10.75
N SER A 78 -23.62 -8.30 11.49
CA SER A 78 -22.21 -8.56 11.21
C SER A 78 -21.78 -9.87 11.86
N LEU A 79 -21.70 -10.96 11.09
CA LEU A 79 -21.33 -12.30 11.57
C LEU A 79 -19.82 -12.54 11.37
N ALA A 80 -19.11 -12.85 12.45
CA ALA A 80 -17.79 -13.48 12.33
C ALA A 80 -17.99 -14.93 11.86
N ARG A 81 -17.48 -15.29 10.68
CA ARG A 81 -17.63 -16.65 10.13
C ARG A 81 -16.47 -17.53 10.62
N ASN A 82 -16.71 -18.28 11.69
CA ASN A 82 -15.81 -19.35 12.12
C ASN A 82 -15.88 -20.53 11.12
N TYR A 83 -15.19 -20.43 9.97
CA TYR A 83 -14.82 -21.59 9.15
C TYR A 83 -13.84 -22.44 9.96
N THR A 84 -14.34 -23.34 10.80
CA THR A 84 -13.47 -24.13 11.69
C THR A 84 -12.52 -25.01 10.87
N VAL A 85 -11.36 -25.35 11.47
CA VAL A 85 -10.33 -26.25 10.90
C VAL A 85 -10.90 -27.59 10.39
N ILE A 86 -12.04 -28.04 10.94
CA ILE A 86 -12.74 -29.28 10.57
C ILE A 86 -13.56 -29.16 9.26
N LEU A 87 -13.78 -27.93 8.77
CA LEU A 87 -14.57 -27.62 7.59
C LEU A 87 -13.72 -26.99 6.47
N GLY A 88 -12.85 -26.04 6.84
CA GLY A 88 -12.05 -25.24 5.91
C GLY A 88 -12.87 -24.27 5.04
N HIS A 89 -12.19 -23.36 4.35
CA HIS A 89 -12.81 -22.58 3.27
C HIS A 89 -12.60 -23.26 1.90
N CYS A 90 -13.39 -22.86 0.91
CA CYS A 90 -13.52 -23.58 -0.36
C CYS A 90 -12.85 -22.87 -1.54
N TYR A 91 -11.74 -22.15 -1.29
CA TYR A 91 -11.02 -21.32 -2.28
C TYR A 91 -9.56 -21.72 -2.37
N TYR A 92 -9.08 -21.94 -3.59
CA TYR A 92 -7.80 -22.62 -3.86
C TYR A 92 -6.96 -21.87 -4.88
N HIS A 93 -5.64 -22.02 -4.74
CA HIS A 93 -4.64 -21.65 -5.74
C HIS A 93 -3.78 -22.85 -6.11
N GLY A 94 -3.16 -22.80 -7.29
CA GLY A 94 -2.35 -23.92 -7.74
C GLY A 94 -1.61 -23.70 -9.05
N HIS A 95 -1.12 -24.81 -9.58
CA HIS A 95 -0.37 -24.95 -10.83
C HIS A 95 -0.79 -26.24 -11.58
N VAL A 96 -0.51 -26.29 -12.88
CA VAL A 96 -0.70 -27.48 -13.73
C VAL A 96 0.62 -28.25 -13.77
N ARG A 97 0.59 -29.54 -13.44
CA ARG A 97 1.78 -30.39 -13.35
C ARG A 97 2.50 -30.47 -14.70
N GLY A 98 3.80 -30.22 -14.69
CA GLY A 98 4.63 -30.16 -15.90
C GLY A 98 4.75 -28.78 -16.56
N TYR A 99 4.09 -27.75 -16.01
CA TYR A 99 4.13 -26.38 -16.54
C TYR A 99 4.58 -25.37 -15.48
N SER A 100 5.84 -24.90 -15.57
CA SER A 100 6.41 -23.92 -14.63
C SER A 100 5.62 -22.62 -14.56
N ASP A 101 5.17 -22.13 -15.72
CA ASP A 101 4.55 -20.81 -15.86
C ASP A 101 3.02 -20.88 -15.74
N SER A 102 2.49 -21.96 -15.15
CA SER A 102 1.05 -22.19 -15.02
C SER A 102 0.48 -21.58 -13.74
N ALA A 103 -0.79 -21.15 -13.82
CA ALA A 103 -1.47 -20.47 -12.73
C ALA A 103 -2.93 -20.91 -12.65
N VAL A 104 -3.35 -21.39 -11.48
CA VAL A 104 -4.72 -21.85 -11.24
C VAL A 104 -5.33 -21.09 -10.05
N SER A 105 -6.62 -20.75 -10.17
CA SER A 105 -7.45 -20.21 -9.09
C SER A 105 -8.87 -20.75 -9.21
N LEU A 106 -9.26 -21.60 -8.25
CA LEU A 106 -10.50 -22.38 -8.30
C LEU A 106 -11.27 -22.27 -6.98
N SER A 107 -12.59 -22.43 -7.07
CA SER A 107 -13.54 -22.57 -5.98
C SER A 107 -14.13 -23.98 -6.01
N THR A 108 -14.29 -24.60 -4.84
CA THR A 108 -14.99 -25.88 -4.65
C THR A 108 -16.37 -25.68 -4.01
N CYS A 109 -16.76 -24.44 -3.70
CA CYS A 109 -17.94 -24.11 -2.86
C CYS A 109 -19.29 -24.53 -3.47
N SER A 110 -19.33 -24.77 -4.79
CA SER A 110 -20.53 -25.20 -5.51
C SER A 110 -20.17 -26.14 -6.66
N GLY A 111 -19.30 -27.12 -6.36
CA GLY A 111 -18.51 -27.84 -7.37
C GLY A 111 -17.35 -26.98 -7.89
N LEU A 112 -16.49 -27.58 -8.72
CA LEU A 112 -15.29 -26.92 -9.24
C LEU A 112 -15.62 -25.83 -10.27
N ARG A 113 -15.18 -24.61 -9.99
CA ARG A 113 -15.33 -23.43 -10.87
C ARG A 113 -14.15 -22.47 -10.78
N GLY A 114 -13.81 -21.80 -11.87
CA GLY A 114 -12.76 -20.76 -11.90
C GLY A 114 -11.82 -20.89 -13.10
N LEU A 115 -10.54 -20.55 -12.90
CA LEU A 115 -9.56 -20.34 -13.98
C LEU A 115 -8.34 -21.24 -13.91
N ILE A 116 -7.86 -21.67 -15.09
CA ILE A 116 -6.68 -22.51 -15.29
C ILE A 116 -5.85 -21.88 -16.44
N MET A 117 -4.62 -21.49 -16.17
CA MET A 117 -3.69 -20.89 -17.15
C MET A 117 -2.50 -21.81 -17.38
N PHE A 118 -2.20 -22.14 -18.64
CA PHE A 118 -1.01 -22.87 -19.10
C PHE A 118 -0.76 -22.58 -20.59
N GLU A 119 0.47 -22.81 -21.09
CA GLU A 119 0.84 -22.60 -22.51
C GLU A 119 0.50 -21.19 -23.08
N ASN A 120 0.43 -20.17 -22.21
CA ASN A 120 -0.05 -18.82 -22.51
C ASN A 120 -1.49 -18.75 -23.05
N GLU A 121 -2.34 -19.75 -22.77
CA GLU A 121 -3.80 -19.68 -22.91
C GLU A 121 -4.46 -19.68 -21.51
N THR A 122 -5.70 -19.20 -21.44
CA THR A 122 -6.51 -19.21 -20.20
C THR A 122 -7.80 -19.96 -20.47
N TYR A 123 -8.12 -20.92 -19.60
CA TYR A 123 -9.33 -21.74 -19.64
C TYR A 123 -10.20 -21.47 -18.41
N VAL A 124 -11.50 -21.54 -18.61
CA VAL A 124 -12.52 -21.44 -17.57
C VAL A 124 -13.11 -22.82 -17.35
N LEU A 125 -13.23 -23.22 -16.09
CA LEU A 125 -13.88 -24.45 -15.65
C LEU A 125 -15.22 -24.07 -15.00
N GLU A 126 -16.32 -24.71 -15.41
CA GLU A 126 -17.65 -24.53 -14.80
C GLU A 126 -18.43 -25.86 -14.65
N PRO A 127 -19.20 -26.05 -13.56
CA PRO A 127 -19.99 -27.26 -13.34
C PRO A 127 -21.24 -27.31 -14.24
N MET A 128 -21.57 -28.49 -14.76
CA MET A 128 -22.81 -28.67 -15.51
C MET A 128 -24.03 -28.75 -14.59
N LYS A 129 -25.02 -27.86 -14.81
CA LYS A 129 -26.25 -27.74 -14.00
C LYS A 129 -27.05 -29.04 -13.77
N ASN A 130 -26.88 -30.05 -14.62
CA ASN A 130 -27.66 -31.30 -14.62
C ASN A 130 -26.78 -32.58 -14.57
N ALA A 131 -25.48 -32.49 -14.26
CA ALA A 131 -24.61 -33.68 -14.29
C ALA A 131 -23.46 -33.64 -13.25
N THR A 132 -23.44 -34.62 -12.35
CA THR A 132 -22.35 -34.82 -11.38
C THR A 132 -21.04 -35.16 -12.09
N ASN A 133 -19.93 -34.58 -11.62
CA ASN A 133 -18.56 -34.79 -12.11
C ASN A 133 -18.31 -34.53 -13.61
N ARG A 134 -19.27 -33.89 -14.31
CA ARG A 134 -19.08 -33.35 -15.66
C ARG A 134 -18.98 -31.83 -15.60
N TYR A 135 -17.94 -31.31 -16.22
CA TYR A 135 -17.63 -29.88 -16.25
C TYR A 135 -17.51 -29.42 -17.70
N LYS A 136 -17.71 -28.14 -17.92
CA LYS A 136 -17.26 -27.48 -19.14
C LYS A 136 -15.86 -26.94 -18.89
N LEU A 137 -14.91 -27.35 -19.72
CA LEU A 137 -13.66 -26.61 -19.90
C LEU A 137 -13.77 -25.86 -21.23
N PHE A 138 -13.58 -24.55 -21.20
CA PHE A 138 -13.61 -23.74 -22.42
C PHE A 138 -12.57 -22.61 -22.34
N PRO A 139 -11.92 -22.24 -23.46
CA PRO A 139 -11.03 -21.08 -23.49
C PRO A 139 -11.77 -19.80 -23.08
N ALA A 140 -11.13 -18.94 -22.29
CA ALA A 140 -11.75 -17.72 -21.73
C ALA A 140 -12.27 -16.73 -22.80
N LYS A 141 -11.82 -16.85 -24.06
CA LYS A 141 -12.35 -16.12 -25.23
C LYS A 141 -13.80 -16.48 -25.60
N ASN A 142 -14.34 -17.59 -25.10
CA ASN A 142 -15.72 -18.02 -25.36
C ASN A 142 -16.73 -17.45 -24.34
N LEU A 143 -16.27 -16.80 -23.26
CA LEU A 143 -17.15 -16.15 -22.28
C LEU A 143 -17.98 -15.02 -22.93
N LYS A 144 -19.16 -14.76 -22.37
CA LYS A 144 -20.05 -13.67 -22.80
C LYS A 144 -20.11 -12.58 -21.74
N SER A 145 -19.86 -11.35 -22.18
CA SER A 145 -20.01 -10.09 -21.44
C SER A 145 -19.94 -8.93 -22.43
N ILE A 146 -20.21 -7.73 -21.93
CA ILE A 146 -20.14 -6.46 -22.66
C ILE A 146 -18.68 -5.99 -22.65
N TRP A 147 -18.16 -5.53 -23.80
CA TRP A 147 -16.85 -4.88 -23.87
C TRP A 147 -16.87 -3.63 -22.99
N GLY A 148 -15.96 -3.56 -22.02
CA GLY A 148 -15.84 -2.42 -21.12
C GLY A 148 -14.58 -1.59 -21.33
N SER A 149 -14.68 -0.31 -20.99
CA SER A 149 -13.55 0.53 -20.66
C SER A 149 -13.63 0.90 -19.18
N CYS A 150 -12.49 1.02 -18.51
CA CYS A 150 -12.37 1.95 -17.39
C CYS A 150 -12.63 3.40 -17.90
N GLY A 151 -12.73 4.38 -17.00
CA GLY A 151 -13.19 5.75 -17.31
C GLY A 151 -12.29 6.65 -18.19
N SER A 152 -11.56 6.14 -19.19
CA SER A 152 -10.75 6.94 -20.12
C SER A 152 -10.59 6.33 -21.52
N HIS A 153 -11.45 6.80 -22.43
CA HIS A 153 -11.52 6.48 -23.85
C HIS A 153 -10.46 7.23 -24.70
N HIS A 154 -9.45 6.54 -25.26
CA HIS A 154 -8.40 7.17 -26.09
C HIS A 154 -8.86 7.48 -27.53
N ASN A 155 -8.14 8.38 -28.23
CA ASN A 155 -8.24 8.55 -29.68
C ASN A 155 -6.93 9.14 -30.26
N THR A 156 -6.51 8.69 -31.45
CA THR A 156 -5.08 8.69 -31.86
C THR A 156 -4.57 9.97 -32.54
N SER A 157 -3.32 10.34 -32.23
CA SER A 157 -2.45 11.20 -33.06
C SER A 157 -0.99 10.99 -32.64
N SER A 158 -0.05 10.96 -33.60
CA SER A 158 1.35 10.55 -33.37
C SER A 158 2.31 11.73 -33.16
N LEU A 159 3.44 11.48 -32.47
CA LEU A 159 4.81 11.72 -32.99
C LEU A 159 5.91 11.32 -31.98
N THR A 160 7.03 10.84 -32.54
CA THR A 160 8.40 10.61 -32.02
C THR A 160 8.76 11.00 -30.57
N ALA A 161 9.45 10.10 -29.86
CA ALA A 161 10.08 10.33 -28.56
C ALA A 161 11.62 10.20 -28.62
N ASP A 162 12.34 11.00 -27.80
CA ASP A 162 13.79 10.96 -27.62
C ASP A 162 14.17 10.60 -26.17
N ASN A 163 15.31 9.92 -25.98
CA ASN A 163 15.73 9.36 -24.69
C ASN A 163 16.85 10.18 -24.01
N VAL A 164 16.69 10.50 -22.73
CA VAL A 164 17.77 11.05 -21.88
C VAL A 164 17.75 10.39 -20.48
N PHE A 165 18.91 9.89 -20.03
CA PHE A 165 19.09 9.22 -18.74
C PHE A 165 19.65 10.17 -17.66
N PRO A 166 19.23 10.07 -16.37
CA PRO A 166 19.88 10.74 -15.25
C PRO A 166 21.19 10.05 -14.78
N PRO A 167 22.14 10.78 -14.16
CA PRO A 167 23.45 10.25 -13.76
C PRO A 167 23.46 9.51 -12.40
N PRO A 168 24.47 8.66 -12.11
CA PRO A 168 24.48 7.78 -10.94
C PRO A 168 25.29 8.30 -9.73
N SER A 169 24.65 8.40 -8.57
CA SER A 169 25.32 8.33 -7.26
C SER A 169 24.37 7.70 -6.21
N GLN A 170 24.86 7.39 -5.00
CA GLN A 170 24.19 6.59 -3.94
C GLN A 170 24.04 5.09 -4.24
N THR A 171 25.12 4.32 -4.05
CA THR A 171 25.12 2.85 -4.16
C THR A 171 24.60 2.12 -2.92
N TRP A 172 24.67 2.73 -1.73
CA TRP A 172 24.28 2.09 -0.46
C TRP A 172 22.81 2.30 -0.11
N ALA A 173 22.26 3.53 -0.23
CA ALA A 173 20.82 3.77 -0.06
C ALA A 173 19.96 2.96 -1.06
N ARG A 174 20.46 2.77 -2.29
CA ARG A 174 19.86 1.85 -3.30
C ARG A 174 19.81 0.38 -2.87
N ARG A 175 20.48 -0.04 -1.79
CA ARG A 175 20.47 -1.43 -1.32
C ARG A 175 19.25 -1.69 -0.44
N HIS A 176 19.06 -0.89 0.61
CA HIS A 176 17.92 -1.04 1.54
C HIS A 176 16.59 -0.53 0.96
N LYS A 177 16.58 0.57 0.18
CA LYS A 177 15.37 1.00 -0.56
C LYS A 177 14.82 -0.10 -1.50
N ARG A 178 15.72 -0.92 -2.06
CA ARG A 178 15.37 -2.09 -2.89
C ARG A 178 14.83 -3.26 -2.08
N GLU A 179 14.99 -3.29 -0.76
CA GLU A 179 14.44 -4.35 0.11
C GLU A 179 13.02 -4.03 0.57
N THR A 180 12.71 -2.76 0.84
CA THR A 180 11.31 -2.29 1.01
C THR A 180 10.45 -2.61 -0.22
N LEU A 181 11.03 -2.50 -1.44
CA LEU A 181 10.35 -2.91 -2.67
C LEU A 181 10.23 -4.44 -2.83
N LYS A 182 11.15 -5.25 -2.28
CA LYS A 182 11.05 -6.72 -2.28
C LYS A 182 10.00 -7.24 -1.29
N ALA A 183 9.85 -6.60 -0.12
CA ALA A 183 8.99 -7.05 0.95
C ALA A 183 7.55 -7.31 0.44
N THR A 184 6.90 -8.35 0.97
CA THR A 184 5.48 -8.61 0.69
C THR A 184 4.64 -7.50 1.32
N LYS A 185 3.68 -6.97 0.57
CA LYS A 185 2.67 -6.02 1.06
C LYS A 185 1.33 -6.75 1.18
N TYR A 186 0.54 -6.38 2.18
CA TYR A 186 -0.77 -6.94 2.44
C TYR A 186 -1.82 -5.85 2.23
N VAL A 187 -2.95 -6.18 1.59
CA VAL A 187 -4.08 -5.27 1.43
C VAL A 187 -5.25 -5.83 2.23
N GLU A 188 -5.60 -5.17 3.33
CA GLU A 188 -6.84 -5.41 4.07
C GLU A 188 -8.02 -4.89 3.25
N LEU A 189 -8.67 -5.80 2.50
CA LEU A 189 -9.75 -5.48 1.57
C LEU A 189 -11.13 -5.74 2.19
N VAL A 190 -12.07 -4.82 1.96
CA VAL A 190 -13.51 -5.06 2.13
C VAL A 190 -14.19 -5.03 0.75
N ILE A 191 -15.04 -6.01 0.47
CA ILE A 191 -15.87 -6.01 -0.76
C ILE A 191 -17.34 -5.87 -0.38
N VAL A 192 -18.03 -4.91 -1.01
CA VAL A 192 -19.44 -4.59 -0.75
C VAL A 192 -20.26 -4.93 -1.99
N ALA A 193 -21.42 -5.58 -1.84
CA ALA A 193 -22.42 -5.76 -2.89
C ALA A 193 -23.61 -4.82 -2.68
N ASP A 194 -24.01 -4.11 -3.75
CA ASP A 194 -25.22 -3.30 -3.74
C ASP A 194 -26.51 -4.16 -3.78
N ASN A 195 -27.65 -3.54 -3.50
CA ASN A 195 -28.95 -4.20 -3.52
C ASN A 195 -29.28 -4.75 -4.92
N ARG A 196 -28.73 -4.13 -5.97
CA ARG A 196 -28.95 -4.53 -7.35
C ARG A 196 -28.23 -5.82 -7.72
N GLU A 197 -27.02 -6.04 -7.23
CA GLU A 197 -26.29 -7.30 -7.37
C GLU A 197 -26.95 -8.41 -6.54
N PHE A 198 -27.43 -8.09 -5.32
CA PHE A 198 -28.25 -9.01 -4.54
C PHE A 198 -29.53 -9.43 -5.30
N GLN A 199 -30.24 -8.49 -5.93
CA GLN A 199 -31.37 -8.82 -6.82
C GLN A 199 -30.94 -9.70 -7.99
N ARG A 200 -29.85 -9.35 -8.69
CA ARG A 200 -29.36 -10.07 -9.88
C ARG A 200 -28.94 -11.50 -9.59
N GLN A 201 -28.31 -11.76 -8.45
CA GLN A 201 -27.96 -13.13 -8.05
C GLN A 201 -29.18 -13.97 -7.64
N GLY A 202 -30.38 -13.39 -7.61
CA GLY A 202 -31.64 -14.10 -7.32
C GLY A 202 -32.17 -13.87 -5.90
N LYS A 203 -31.68 -12.83 -5.20
CA LYS A 203 -31.95 -12.56 -3.77
C LYS A 203 -31.45 -13.66 -2.82
N ASP A 204 -30.42 -14.38 -3.24
CA ASP A 204 -29.70 -15.38 -2.44
C ASP A 204 -28.47 -14.71 -1.81
N LEU A 205 -28.51 -14.54 -0.48
CA LEU A 205 -27.46 -13.86 0.28
C LEU A 205 -26.14 -14.65 0.27
N GLU A 206 -26.20 -15.96 0.37
CA GLU A 206 -25.01 -16.82 0.47
C GLU A 206 -24.31 -16.95 -0.87
N LYS A 207 -25.08 -17.04 -1.96
CA LYS A 207 -24.55 -16.98 -3.32
C LYS A 207 -23.84 -15.66 -3.63
N VAL A 208 -24.34 -14.52 -3.11
CA VAL A 208 -23.66 -13.22 -3.24
C VAL A 208 -22.36 -13.21 -2.44
N LYS A 209 -22.40 -13.56 -1.14
CA LYS A 209 -21.20 -13.64 -0.29
C LYS A 209 -20.11 -14.50 -0.92
N GLN A 210 -20.46 -15.71 -1.35
CA GLN A 210 -19.53 -16.62 -2.04
C GLN A 210 -18.95 -15.97 -3.30
N ARG A 211 -19.77 -15.31 -4.13
CA ARG A 211 -19.29 -14.60 -5.33
C ARG A 211 -18.27 -13.52 -5.00
N LEU A 212 -18.48 -12.74 -3.92
CA LEU A 212 -17.52 -11.71 -3.49
C LEU A 212 -16.19 -12.30 -3.02
N ILE A 213 -16.21 -13.44 -2.30
CA ILE A 213 -14.97 -14.08 -1.84
C ILE A 213 -14.24 -14.80 -3.00
N GLU A 214 -14.96 -15.35 -3.98
CA GLU A 214 -14.34 -15.87 -5.22
C GLU A 214 -13.66 -14.76 -6.04
N ILE A 215 -14.30 -13.57 -6.13
CA ILE A 215 -13.71 -12.37 -6.70
C ILE A 215 -12.40 -12.02 -5.98
N ALA A 216 -12.39 -12.01 -4.64
CA ALA A 216 -11.18 -11.77 -3.86
C ALA A 216 -10.08 -12.82 -4.10
N ASN A 217 -10.42 -14.10 -4.21
CA ASN A 217 -9.46 -15.18 -4.48
C ASN A 217 -8.72 -14.96 -5.80
N HIS A 218 -9.46 -14.66 -6.87
CA HIS A 218 -8.87 -14.36 -8.18
C HIS A 218 -7.98 -13.11 -8.13
N VAL A 219 -8.39 -12.05 -7.42
CA VAL A 219 -7.60 -10.82 -7.27
C VAL A 219 -6.27 -11.07 -6.53
N ASP A 220 -6.25 -11.88 -5.46
CA ASP A 220 -5.00 -12.29 -4.79
C ASP A 220 -4.04 -13.00 -5.76
N LYS A 221 -4.54 -13.87 -6.65
CA LYS A 221 -3.70 -14.53 -7.67
C LYS A 221 -3.03 -13.52 -8.62
N PHE A 222 -3.75 -12.46 -9.02
CA PHE A 222 -3.23 -11.45 -9.95
C PHE A 222 -2.18 -10.54 -9.32
N TYR A 223 -2.26 -10.31 -8.00
CA TYR A 223 -1.35 -9.43 -7.27
C TYR A 223 -0.09 -10.11 -6.72
N ARG A 224 -0.09 -11.44 -6.53
CA ARG A 224 1.11 -12.22 -6.12
C ARG A 224 2.37 -11.91 -6.95
N PRO A 225 2.34 -11.80 -8.31
CA PRO A 225 3.51 -11.44 -9.13
C PRO A 225 4.06 -10.01 -8.94
N LEU A 226 3.47 -9.21 -8.04
CA LEU A 226 3.94 -7.88 -7.63
C LEU A 226 4.40 -7.84 -6.15
N ASN A 227 4.53 -9.01 -5.52
CA ASN A 227 4.75 -9.18 -4.08
C ASN A 227 3.66 -8.48 -3.23
N ILE A 228 2.41 -8.54 -3.69
CA ILE A 228 1.23 -8.05 -2.98
C ILE A 228 0.30 -9.24 -2.72
N ARG A 229 -0.25 -9.31 -1.51
CA ARG A 229 -1.28 -10.27 -1.09
C ARG A 229 -2.56 -9.52 -0.75
N VAL A 230 -3.70 -10.06 -1.17
CA VAL A 230 -5.01 -9.45 -0.87
C VAL A 230 -5.71 -10.30 0.18
N VAL A 231 -5.95 -9.67 1.34
CA VAL A 231 -6.51 -10.33 2.53
C VAL A 231 -7.87 -9.72 2.81
N LEU A 232 -8.92 -10.53 2.67
CA LEU A 232 -10.29 -10.12 2.83
C LEU A 232 -10.62 -10.01 4.33
N VAL A 233 -10.78 -8.79 4.82
CA VAL A 233 -11.17 -8.51 6.22
C VAL A 233 -12.69 -8.42 6.40
N GLY A 234 -13.46 -8.36 5.32
CA GLY A 234 -14.92 -8.50 5.38
C GLY A 234 -15.61 -8.48 4.02
N VAL A 235 -16.85 -8.98 4.01
CA VAL A 235 -17.80 -8.77 2.91
C VAL A 235 -19.09 -8.18 3.45
N GLU A 236 -19.75 -7.34 2.67
CA GLU A 236 -21.02 -6.74 3.04
C GLU A 236 -22.02 -6.82 1.89
N VAL A 237 -23.29 -7.13 2.19
CA VAL A 237 -24.35 -7.20 1.18
C VAL A 237 -25.53 -6.31 1.60
N TRP A 238 -25.87 -5.34 0.77
CA TRP A 238 -26.99 -4.41 1.00
C TRP A 238 -28.33 -5.04 0.60
N ASN A 239 -28.67 -6.16 1.23
CA ASN A 239 -29.82 -7.00 0.84
C ASN A 239 -31.21 -6.41 1.13
N ASP A 240 -31.28 -5.32 1.92
CA ASP A 240 -32.50 -4.55 2.20
C ASP A 240 -32.63 -3.34 1.24
N ILE A 241 -31.71 -2.38 1.34
CA ILE A 241 -31.61 -1.15 0.54
C ILE A 241 -30.15 -0.68 0.43
N ASP A 242 -29.82 0.07 -0.62
CA ASP A 242 -28.49 0.67 -0.78
C ASP A 242 -28.20 1.71 0.32
N LYS A 243 -26.95 1.73 0.81
CA LYS A 243 -26.54 2.59 1.95
C LYS A 243 -25.94 3.93 1.52
N CYS A 244 -25.76 4.15 0.23
CA CYS A 244 -25.45 5.42 -0.44
C CYS A 244 -26.10 5.43 -1.84
N SER A 245 -26.08 6.58 -2.56
CA SER A 245 -26.78 6.69 -3.84
C SER A 245 -26.00 6.03 -5.00
N ILE A 246 -26.32 4.77 -5.30
CA ILE A 246 -25.83 4.09 -6.51
C ILE A 246 -26.71 4.45 -7.71
N SER A 247 -26.08 4.76 -8.85
CA SER A 247 -26.78 5.17 -10.07
C SER A 247 -26.04 4.71 -11.32
N GLN A 248 -26.64 4.93 -12.51
CA GLN A 248 -25.93 4.67 -13.77
C GLN A 248 -24.79 5.66 -14.03
N ASP A 249 -24.70 6.77 -13.30
CA ASP A 249 -23.50 7.60 -13.31
C ASP A 249 -22.45 6.98 -12.38
N PRO A 250 -21.33 6.43 -12.91
CA PRO A 250 -20.28 5.85 -12.08
C PRO A 250 -19.60 6.91 -11.22
N PHE A 251 -19.58 8.17 -11.66
CA PHE A 251 -18.90 9.25 -10.94
C PHE A 251 -19.62 9.62 -9.64
N THR A 252 -20.95 9.82 -9.70
CA THR A 252 -21.82 9.96 -8.51
C THR A 252 -21.66 8.73 -7.60
N SER A 253 -21.77 7.52 -8.16
CA SER A 253 -21.75 6.27 -7.39
C SER A 253 -20.43 6.05 -6.64
N LEU A 254 -19.30 6.43 -7.24
CA LEU A 254 -17.98 6.35 -6.60
C LEU A 254 -17.82 7.38 -5.47
N HIS A 255 -18.27 8.62 -5.66
CA HIS A 255 -18.22 9.63 -4.59
C HIS A 255 -19.08 9.20 -3.38
N GLU A 256 -20.33 8.81 -3.65
CA GLU A 256 -21.29 8.35 -2.63
C GLU A 256 -20.77 7.13 -1.86
N PHE A 257 -20.15 6.17 -2.56
CA PHE A 257 -19.52 5.00 -1.93
C PHE A 257 -18.30 5.36 -1.08
N LEU A 258 -17.43 6.25 -1.53
CA LEU A 258 -16.23 6.68 -0.77
C LEU A 258 -16.58 7.52 0.46
N ASP A 259 -17.56 8.43 0.35
CA ASP A 259 -18.04 9.19 1.50
C ASP A 259 -18.76 8.28 2.51
N TRP A 260 -19.54 7.29 2.04
CA TRP A 260 -20.09 6.25 2.90
C TRP A 260 -18.98 5.41 3.56
N ARG A 261 -17.96 4.97 2.81
CA ARG A 261 -16.82 4.22 3.35
C ARG A 261 -16.18 4.99 4.52
N LYS A 262 -15.88 6.26 4.30
CA LYS A 262 -15.28 7.16 5.30
C LYS A 262 -16.18 7.37 6.53
N MET A 263 -17.48 7.60 6.32
CA MET A 263 -18.39 8.01 7.38
C MET A 263 -19.10 6.84 8.09
N LYS A 264 -19.07 5.62 7.53
CA LYS A 264 -19.86 4.46 7.99
C LYS A 264 -19.10 3.13 8.05
N LEU A 265 -18.09 2.88 7.20
CA LEU A 265 -17.34 1.61 7.22
C LEU A 265 -16.05 1.73 8.05
N LEU A 266 -15.18 2.70 7.76
CA LEU A 266 -13.93 2.92 8.51
C LEU A 266 -14.12 3.04 10.04
N PRO A 267 -15.15 3.73 10.58
CA PRO A 267 -15.35 3.83 12.02
C PRO A 267 -15.73 2.53 12.74
N ARG A 268 -16.15 1.48 12.02
CA ARG A 268 -16.52 0.16 12.58
C ARG A 268 -15.59 -0.98 12.17
N LYS A 269 -14.77 -0.79 11.12
CA LYS A 269 -13.91 -1.82 10.55
C LYS A 269 -12.63 -1.19 9.99
N SER A 270 -11.48 -1.52 10.59
CA SER A 270 -10.17 -1.23 9.96
C SER A 270 -10.05 -2.01 8.66
N HIS A 271 -9.57 -1.33 7.61
CA HIS A 271 -9.28 -1.88 6.29
C HIS A 271 -8.53 -0.84 5.44
N ASP A 272 -7.62 -1.30 4.59
CA ASP A 272 -6.80 -0.44 3.74
C ASP A 272 -7.61 0.10 2.55
N ASN A 273 -8.48 -0.74 1.97
CA ASN A 273 -9.18 -0.47 0.73
C ASN A 273 -10.59 -1.09 0.72
N ALA A 274 -11.57 -0.44 0.10
CA ALA A 274 -12.91 -0.99 -0.07
C ALA A 274 -13.39 -0.89 -1.53
N GLN A 275 -14.03 -1.94 -2.04
CA GLN A 275 -14.50 -2.03 -3.43
C GLN A 275 -15.99 -2.37 -3.47
N LEU A 276 -16.78 -1.60 -4.20
CA LEU A 276 -18.21 -1.88 -4.44
C LEU A 276 -18.38 -2.70 -5.71
N VAL A 277 -18.95 -3.88 -5.61
CA VAL A 277 -19.45 -4.68 -6.73
C VAL A 277 -20.93 -4.35 -6.93
N SER A 278 -21.26 -3.78 -8.08
CA SER A 278 -22.60 -3.26 -8.39
C SER A 278 -23.27 -4.04 -9.52
N GLY A 279 -24.56 -4.32 -9.35
CA GLY A 279 -25.42 -4.87 -10.40
C GLY A 279 -26.05 -3.79 -11.31
N VAL A 280 -25.69 -2.51 -11.11
CA VAL A 280 -26.17 -1.39 -11.92
C VAL A 280 -25.29 -1.23 -13.17
N TYR A 281 -25.94 -1.14 -14.33
CA TYR A 281 -25.24 -0.83 -15.59
C TYR A 281 -24.91 0.67 -15.65
N PHE A 282 -23.62 1.00 -15.61
CA PHE A 282 -23.13 2.37 -15.76
C PHE A 282 -23.25 2.87 -17.20
N GLN A 283 -23.18 4.20 -17.38
CA GLN A 283 -23.38 4.85 -18.68
C GLN A 283 -22.17 4.70 -19.63
N GLY A 284 -22.47 4.52 -20.92
CA GLY A 284 -21.48 4.35 -21.98
C GLY A 284 -20.83 2.97 -21.93
N THR A 285 -19.50 2.94 -22.01
CA THR A 285 -18.67 1.73 -21.92
C THR A 285 -18.07 1.54 -20.53
N ILE A 286 -18.38 2.37 -19.55
CA ILE A 286 -17.68 2.37 -18.25
C ILE A 286 -18.06 1.12 -17.44
N ILE A 287 -17.06 0.34 -17.02
CA ILE A 287 -17.27 -0.88 -16.21
C ILE A 287 -16.63 -0.81 -14.81
N GLY A 288 -15.75 0.15 -14.55
CA GLY A 288 -15.05 0.30 -13.28
C GLY A 288 -14.56 1.73 -13.08
N MET A 289 -14.32 2.09 -11.82
CA MET A 289 -13.73 3.38 -11.47
C MET A 289 -13.12 3.43 -10.06
N ALA A 290 -11.89 3.94 -9.96
CA ALA A 290 -11.21 4.28 -8.71
C ALA A 290 -10.39 5.58 -8.82
N PRO A 291 -10.15 6.29 -7.71
CA PRO A 291 -9.18 7.39 -7.68
C PRO A 291 -7.75 6.85 -7.83
N ILE A 292 -6.94 7.54 -8.64
CA ILE A 292 -5.53 7.18 -8.83
C ILE A 292 -4.69 7.65 -7.63
N MET A 293 -3.73 6.82 -7.20
CA MET A 293 -2.75 7.13 -6.14
C MET A 293 -3.36 7.31 -4.74
N SER A 294 -4.49 6.66 -4.45
CA SER A 294 -5.26 6.85 -3.22
C SER A 294 -5.14 5.75 -2.15
N MET A 295 -4.36 4.70 -2.37
CA MET A 295 -4.18 3.61 -1.41
C MET A 295 -3.79 4.13 0.00
N CYS A 296 -4.31 3.48 1.05
CA CYS A 296 -4.23 3.88 2.46
C CYS A 296 -4.94 5.19 2.87
N THR A 297 -5.49 5.99 1.94
CA THR A 297 -6.20 7.23 2.33
C THR A 297 -7.58 6.94 2.94
N ALA A 298 -7.99 7.73 3.94
CA ALA A 298 -9.32 7.60 4.54
C ALA A 298 -10.43 8.03 3.57
N GLU A 299 -10.16 9.03 2.73
CA GLU A 299 -11.12 9.61 1.78
C GLU A 299 -11.29 8.80 0.48
N GLN A 300 -10.22 8.19 -0.05
CA GLN A 300 -10.18 7.80 -1.47
C GLN A 300 -9.65 6.38 -1.74
N SER A 301 -9.23 5.61 -0.73
CA SER A 301 -8.75 4.23 -0.92
C SER A 301 -9.93 3.27 -1.18
N GLY A 302 -10.34 3.19 -2.43
CA GLY A 302 -11.40 2.31 -2.88
C GLY A 302 -11.82 2.56 -4.33
N GLY A 303 -12.84 1.84 -4.77
CA GLY A 303 -13.38 1.89 -6.12
C GLY A 303 -14.78 1.30 -6.25
N ILE A 304 -15.33 1.42 -7.45
CA ILE A 304 -16.58 0.76 -7.86
C ILE A 304 -16.33 -0.11 -9.09
N VAL A 305 -17.05 -1.22 -9.16
CA VAL A 305 -16.92 -2.27 -10.18
C VAL A 305 -18.32 -2.66 -10.61
N MET A 306 -18.64 -2.48 -11.89
CA MET A 306 -19.82 -3.09 -12.48
C MET A 306 -19.56 -4.59 -12.61
N ASP A 307 -20.42 -5.42 -12.03
CA ASP A 307 -20.36 -6.84 -12.34
C ASP A 307 -20.98 -7.08 -13.72
N HIS A 308 -20.13 -7.28 -14.73
CA HIS A 308 -20.54 -7.28 -16.14
C HIS A 308 -20.67 -8.68 -16.76
N SER A 309 -20.30 -9.77 -16.07
CA SER A 309 -20.28 -11.14 -16.62
C SER A 309 -20.90 -12.15 -15.64
N ASP A 310 -21.50 -13.23 -16.13
CA ASP A 310 -21.99 -14.29 -15.24
C ASP A 310 -20.84 -15.00 -14.51
N SER A 311 -19.64 -15.06 -15.13
CA SER A 311 -18.42 -15.53 -14.47
C SER A 311 -17.88 -14.47 -13.49
N PRO A 312 -17.50 -14.83 -12.25
CA PRO A 312 -16.91 -13.89 -11.28
C PRO A 312 -15.60 -13.27 -11.78
N LEU A 313 -14.94 -13.90 -12.77
CA LEU A 313 -13.68 -13.44 -13.33
C LEU A 313 -13.77 -12.03 -13.94
N GLY A 314 -14.90 -11.63 -14.53
CA GLY A 314 -15.06 -10.28 -15.09
C GLY A 314 -14.99 -9.19 -14.01
N ALA A 315 -15.77 -9.36 -12.93
CA ALA A 315 -15.72 -8.48 -11.77
C ALA A 315 -14.34 -8.51 -11.09
N ALA A 316 -13.68 -9.67 -10.99
CA ALA A 316 -12.35 -9.79 -10.40
C ALA A 316 -11.27 -9.03 -11.18
N VAL A 317 -11.27 -9.12 -12.52
CA VAL A 317 -10.29 -8.42 -13.37
C VAL A 317 -10.51 -6.91 -13.32
N THR A 318 -11.77 -6.46 -13.32
CA THR A 318 -12.10 -5.04 -13.17
C THR A 318 -11.76 -4.52 -11.78
N LEU A 319 -12.04 -5.26 -10.70
CA LEU A 319 -11.58 -4.91 -9.34
C LEU A 319 -10.05 -4.81 -9.29
N ALA A 320 -9.32 -5.74 -9.91
CA ALA A 320 -7.87 -5.70 -9.95
C ALA A 320 -7.30 -4.47 -10.71
N HIS A 321 -8.00 -4.00 -11.75
CA HIS A 321 -7.69 -2.76 -12.47
C HIS A 321 -7.90 -1.53 -11.57
N GLU A 322 -9.07 -1.41 -10.94
CA GLU A 322 -9.41 -0.26 -10.08
C GLU A 322 -8.56 -0.20 -8.81
N LEU A 323 -8.23 -1.36 -8.23
CA LEU A 323 -7.21 -1.46 -7.17
C LEU A 323 -5.82 -1.03 -7.66
N GLY A 324 -5.51 -1.28 -8.94
CA GLY A 324 -4.29 -0.84 -9.61
C GLY A 324 -4.20 0.69 -9.72
N HIS A 325 -5.33 1.35 -10.00
CA HIS A 325 -5.44 2.80 -9.89
C HIS A 325 -5.19 3.29 -8.46
N ASN A 326 -5.79 2.67 -7.42
CA ASN A 326 -5.48 3.04 -6.04
C ASN A 326 -3.96 2.91 -5.74
N PHE A 327 -3.30 1.89 -6.28
CA PHE A 327 -1.85 1.68 -6.27
C PHE A 327 -1.01 2.66 -7.13
N GLY A 328 -1.65 3.62 -7.81
CA GLY A 328 -0.98 4.63 -8.64
C GLY A 328 -0.59 4.15 -10.04
N MET A 329 -1.02 2.96 -10.46
CA MET A 329 -0.81 2.48 -11.83
C MET A 329 -1.68 3.28 -12.79
N ASN A 330 -1.06 3.81 -13.84
CA ASN A 330 -1.76 4.41 -14.97
C ASN A 330 -2.04 3.34 -16.04
N HIS A 331 -2.78 3.72 -17.08
CA HIS A 331 -3.04 2.79 -18.17
C HIS A 331 -1.80 2.42 -18.99
N ASP A 332 -1.80 1.19 -19.49
CA ASP A 332 -0.87 0.69 -20.50
C ASP A 332 -1.29 1.21 -21.88
N THR A 333 -0.68 2.31 -22.32
CA THR A 333 -1.00 2.98 -23.60
C THR A 333 0.22 3.14 -24.49
N LEU A 334 -0.01 3.15 -25.81
CA LEU A 334 1.04 3.34 -26.82
C LEU A 334 1.67 4.74 -26.74
N GLU A 335 0.92 5.76 -26.35
CA GLU A 335 1.43 7.13 -26.17
C GLU A 335 2.39 7.25 -24.97
N ARG A 336 2.20 6.42 -23.93
CA ARG A 336 3.17 6.27 -22.83
C ARG A 336 4.39 5.40 -23.21
N GLY A 337 4.42 4.81 -24.41
CA GLY A 337 5.42 3.83 -24.81
C GLY A 337 5.29 2.49 -24.09
N CYS A 338 4.13 2.19 -23.51
CA CYS A 338 3.89 0.96 -22.75
C CYS A 338 3.41 -0.16 -23.68
N SER A 339 4.23 -1.20 -23.84
CA SER A 339 3.88 -2.43 -24.56
C SER A 339 3.57 -3.57 -23.59
N CYS A 340 2.33 -4.05 -23.58
CA CYS A 340 2.03 -5.33 -22.96
C CYS A 340 2.75 -6.46 -23.72
N GLN A 341 3.43 -7.37 -23.02
CA GLN A 341 4.10 -8.52 -23.66
C GLN A 341 3.11 -9.63 -24.03
N MET A 342 1.94 -9.68 -23.39
CA MET A 342 0.86 -10.59 -23.76
C MET A 342 -0.01 -9.95 -24.84
N ALA A 343 -0.23 -10.67 -25.94
CA ALA A 343 -0.96 -10.17 -27.09
C ALA A 343 -2.46 -9.93 -26.78
N ALA A 344 -3.12 -9.09 -27.57
CA ALA A 344 -4.51 -8.70 -27.34
C ALA A 344 -5.48 -9.90 -27.47
N GLU A 345 -5.23 -10.80 -28.42
CA GLU A 345 -5.93 -12.06 -28.60
C GLU A 345 -5.72 -13.07 -27.45
N LYS A 346 -4.74 -12.82 -26.57
CA LYS A 346 -4.51 -13.53 -25.30
C LYS A 346 -4.99 -12.73 -24.07
N GLY A 347 -5.70 -11.62 -24.29
CA GLY A 347 -6.35 -10.80 -23.27
C GLY A 347 -5.58 -9.53 -22.86
N GLY A 348 -4.29 -9.42 -23.19
CA GLY A 348 -3.47 -8.26 -22.85
C GLY A 348 -3.17 -8.11 -21.35
N CYS A 349 -2.99 -6.85 -20.91
CA CYS A 349 -2.56 -6.52 -19.55
C CYS A 349 -3.71 -5.86 -18.75
N ILE A 350 -3.72 -6.06 -17.42
CA ILE A 350 -4.81 -5.64 -16.54
C ILE A 350 -5.04 -4.12 -16.63
N MET A 351 -3.99 -3.32 -16.72
CA MET A 351 -4.09 -1.85 -16.83
C MET A 351 -4.32 -1.33 -18.27
N ASN A 352 -4.72 -2.17 -19.23
CA ASN A 352 -5.17 -1.67 -20.54
C ASN A 352 -6.39 -0.72 -20.35
N PRO A 353 -6.54 0.38 -21.12
CA PRO A 353 -7.71 1.28 -21.05
C PRO A 353 -9.08 0.63 -21.37
N SER A 354 -9.09 -0.64 -21.75
CA SER A 354 -10.29 -1.38 -22.13
C SER A 354 -10.10 -2.87 -21.94
N THR A 355 -11.10 -3.49 -21.33
CA THR A 355 -11.18 -4.91 -21.02
C THR A 355 -12.13 -5.57 -22.00
N GLY A 356 -11.56 -6.29 -22.97
CA GLY A 356 -12.29 -7.13 -23.91
C GLY A 356 -12.27 -8.61 -23.50
N TYR A 357 -12.39 -9.49 -24.48
CA TYR A 357 -12.12 -10.92 -24.34
C TYR A 357 -10.91 -11.35 -25.19
N PRO A 358 -10.04 -12.25 -24.71
CA PRO A 358 -10.01 -12.84 -23.36
C PRO A 358 -9.82 -11.78 -22.26
N PHE A 359 -10.11 -12.12 -21.00
CA PHE A 359 -9.81 -11.20 -19.91
C PHE A 359 -8.29 -11.14 -19.62
N PRO A 360 -7.71 -9.96 -19.34
CA PRO A 360 -6.31 -9.81 -18.95
C PRO A 360 -6.04 -10.37 -17.55
N MET A 361 -4.89 -11.05 -17.42
CA MET A 361 -4.51 -11.80 -16.20
C MET A 361 -3.16 -11.36 -15.61
N VAL A 362 -2.47 -10.40 -16.24
CA VAL A 362 -1.10 -9.99 -15.90
C VAL A 362 -0.94 -8.47 -15.89
N PHE A 363 -0.02 -7.96 -15.07
CA PHE A 363 0.41 -6.56 -15.10
C PHE A 363 1.62 -6.38 -16.04
N SER A 364 1.74 -5.19 -16.64
CA SER A 364 2.85 -4.88 -17.54
C SER A 364 4.10 -4.42 -16.77
N SER A 365 5.22 -4.26 -17.50
CA SER A 365 6.42 -3.60 -16.98
C SER A 365 6.21 -2.12 -16.67
N CYS A 366 5.27 -1.43 -17.35
CA CYS A 366 4.84 -0.08 -17.00
C CYS A 366 4.04 -0.06 -15.71
N SER A 367 3.04 -0.95 -15.53
CA SER A 367 2.23 -0.99 -14.30
C SER A 367 3.10 -1.30 -13.07
N ARG A 368 4.06 -2.25 -13.20
CA ARG A 368 5.06 -2.53 -12.16
C ARG A 368 5.95 -1.32 -11.84
N LYS A 369 6.42 -0.58 -12.86
CA LYS A 369 7.24 0.63 -12.66
C LYS A 369 6.46 1.79 -12.02
N ASP A 370 5.18 1.95 -12.36
CA ASP A 370 4.30 2.94 -11.73
C ASP A 370 4.04 2.59 -10.26
N LEU A 371 3.83 1.31 -9.93
CA LEU A 371 3.74 0.81 -8.56
C LEU A 371 5.03 1.07 -7.78
N GLU A 372 6.20 0.70 -8.32
CA GLU A 372 7.51 0.98 -7.71
C GLU A 372 7.66 2.48 -7.43
N THR A 373 7.38 3.33 -8.43
CA THR A 373 7.44 4.80 -8.31
C THR A 373 6.46 5.37 -7.28
N SER A 374 5.32 4.71 -7.08
CA SER A 374 4.27 5.11 -6.13
C SER A 374 4.65 4.75 -4.69
N LEU A 375 5.13 3.52 -4.47
CA LEU A 375 5.66 3.08 -3.18
C LEU A 375 6.92 3.88 -2.79
N GLU A 376 7.80 4.21 -3.74
CA GLU A 376 8.96 5.07 -3.49
C GLU A 376 8.60 6.52 -3.08
N LYS A 377 7.35 6.96 -3.29
CA LYS A 377 6.84 8.25 -2.82
C LYS A 377 6.19 8.18 -1.43
N GLY A 378 6.17 7.02 -0.78
CA GLY A 378 5.49 6.81 0.51
C GLY A 378 3.99 6.54 0.40
N MET A 379 3.51 6.05 -0.75
CA MET A 379 2.24 5.34 -0.79
C MET A 379 2.39 3.98 -0.09
N GLY A 380 1.31 3.47 0.50
CA GLY A 380 1.25 2.08 0.95
C GLY A 380 1.69 1.88 2.39
N MET A 381 1.75 2.96 3.20
CA MET A 381 2.20 2.93 4.59
C MET A 381 1.40 1.92 5.46
N CYS A 382 0.12 1.73 5.15
CA CYS A 382 -0.77 0.76 5.80
C CYS A 382 -0.51 -0.71 5.40
N LEU A 383 0.24 -0.97 4.32
CA LEU A 383 0.33 -2.30 3.71
C LEU A 383 1.48 -3.16 4.27
N PHE A 384 2.18 -2.68 5.31
CA PHE A 384 3.37 -3.32 5.89
C PHE A 384 3.07 -4.09 7.18
N ASN A 385 1.88 -3.92 7.77
CA ASN A 385 1.37 -4.88 8.75
C ASN A 385 0.96 -6.16 8.02
N LEU A 386 1.56 -7.29 8.44
CA LEU A 386 0.88 -8.58 8.31
C LEU A 386 -0.37 -8.51 9.20
N PRO A 387 -1.59 -8.75 8.69
CA PRO A 387 -2.78 -8.85 9.54
C PRO A 387 -2.58 -9.95 10.58
N GLU A 388 -3.20 -9.85 11.77
CA GLU A 388 -3.04 -10.90 12.80
C GLU A 388 -3.74 -12.21 12.37
N VAL A 389 -3.05 -13.07 11.62
CA VAL A 389 -3.53 -14.41 11.22
C VAL A 389 -3.46 -15.38 12.40
N ARG A 390 -4.25 -15.11 13.45
CA ARG A 390 -4.39 -15.98 14.62
C ARG A 390 -5.49 -17.03 14.39
N GLU A 391 -5.17 -18.28 14.74
CA GLU A 391 -6.07 -19.40 15.07
C GLU A 391 -7.09 -19.91 14.02
N SER A 392 -7.36 -19.21 12.91
CA SER A 392 -8.73 -19.27 12.35
C SER A 392 -9.03 -20.33 11.27
N PHE A 393 -8.20 -20.51 10.21
CA PHE A 393 -8.72 -21.08 8.94
C PHE A 393 -8.02 -22.28 8.30
N GLY A 394 -6.75 -22.53 8.62
CA GLY A 394 -6.04 -23.77 8.30
C GLY A 394 -5.22 -24.23 9.50
N GLY A 395 -5.12 -25.55 9.70
CA GLY A 395 -4.45 -26.10 10.88
C GLY A 395 -2.99 -26.45 10.60
N GLN A 396 -2.06 -25.49 10.76
CA GLN A 396 -0.61 -25.71 10.66
C GLN A 396 -0.18 -26.38 9.34
N LYS A 397 -0.55 -25.79 8.18
CA LYS A 397 -0.13 -26.34 6.87
C LYS A 397 1.24 -25.80 6.47
N CYS A 398 2.27 -26.39 7.05
CA CYS A 398 3.66 -26.08 6.72
C CYS A 398 3.94 -26.08 5.21
N GLY A 399 4.56 -25.01 4.72
CA GLY A 399 4.96 -24.80 3.32
C GLY A 399 4.07 -23.84 2.54
N ASN A 400 3.10 -23.17 3.19
CA ASN A 400 2.19 -22.20 2.57
C ASN A 400 2.72 -20.74 2.53
N GLY A 401 3.80 -20.45 3.26
CA GLY A 401 4.45 -19.14 3.34
C GLY A 401 3.93 -18.17 4.42
N PHE A 402 3.07 -18.64 5.33
CA PHE A 402 2.61 -17.91 6.53
C PHE A 402 2.99 -18.70 7.79
N VAL A 403 3.41 -18.01 8.86
CA VAL A 403 3.71 -18.67 10.14
C VAL A 403 2.41 -18.81 10.94
N GLU A 404 1.89 -20.04 11.03
CA GLU A 404 0.63 -20.33 11.73
C GLU A 404 0.83 -20.69 13.22
N GLU A 405 -0.25 -20.78 14.00
CA GLU A 405 -0.14 -21.07 15.44
C GLU A 405 0.38 -22.49 15.68
N GLY A 406 1.57 -22.61 16.29
CA GLY A 406 2.27 -23.87 16.56
C GLY A 406 3.50 -24.07 15.67
N GLU A 407 3.57 -23.35 14.56
CA GLU A 407 4.77 -23.23 13.75
C GLU A 407 5.71 -22.16 14.33
N GLN A 408 6.96 -22.17 13.88
CA GLN A 408 7.97 -21.18 14.23
C GLN A 408 8.49 -20.43 13.00
N CYS A 409 8.27 -20.98 11.80
CA CYS A 409 8.64 -20.40 10.53
C CYS A 409 7.97 -21.15 9.37
N ASP A 410 7.61 -20.46 8.29
CA ASP A 410 7.22 -21.08 7.03
C ASP A 410 7.91 -20.32 5.89
N CYS A 411 8.62 -21.06 5.03
CA CYS A 411 9.44 -20.54 3.94
C CYS A 411 8.97 -21.00 2.54
N GLY A 412 7.76 -21.54 2.42
CA GLY A 412 7.29 -22.26 1.24
C GLY A 412 7.70 -23.74 1.24
N GLU A 413 7.19 -24.48 0.25
CA GLU A 413 7.47 -25.91 0.03
C GLU A 413 8.99 -26.21 -0.04
N PRO A 414 9.44 -27.44 0.28
CA PRO A 414 10.86 -27.79 0.39
C PRO A 414 11.72 -27.48 -0.85
N GLU A 415 11.14 -27.56 -2.04
CA GLU A 415 11.78 -27.24 -3.33
C GLU A 415 11.97 -25.73 -3.56
N GLU A 416 11.13 -24.89 -2.95
CA GLU A 416 11.17 -23.42 -3.09
C GLU A 416 11.90 -22.74 -1.91
N CYS A 417 11.90 -23.37 -0.73
CA CYS A 417 12.47 -22.79 0.49
C CYS A 417 14.00 -22.61 0.42
N MET A 418 14.43 -21.42 0.01
CA MET A 418 15.83 -20.98 0.10
C MET A 418 16.27 -20.62 1.54
N ASN A 419 15.37 -20.73 2.53
CA ASN A 419 15.62 -20.28 3.89
C ASN A 419 16.49 -21.28 4.68
N ARG A 420 17.68 -20.84 5.09
CA ARG A 420 18.61 -21.67 5.87
C ARG A 420 18.14 -21.95 7.29
N CYS A 421 17.35 -21.05 7.87
CA CYS A 421 16.97 -21.04 9.28
C CYS A 421 15.72 -21.88 9.57
N CYS A 422 14.81 -21.99 8.60
CA CYS A 422 13.59 -22.77 8.74
C CYS A 422 13.77 -24.21 8.25
N ASN A 423 13.09 -25.19 8.85
CA ASN A 423 12.96 -26.52 8.27
C ASN A 423 11.65 -26.64 7.49
N ALA A 424 11.71 -26.53 6.16
CA ALA A 424 10.54 -26.54 5.26
C ALA A 424 9.64 -27.79 5.36
N THR A 425 10.14 -28.89 5.93
CA THR A 425 9.36 -30.13 6.11
C THR A 425 8.64 -30.21 7.47
N THR A 426 8.91 -29.28 8.41
CA THR A 426 8.32 -29.31 9.77
C THR A 426 7.94 -27.94 10.33
N CYS A 427 8.21 -26.84 9.61
CA CYS A 427 7.95 -25.44 9.97
C CYS A 427 8.39 -25.04 11.39
N THR A 428 9.41 -25.75 11.86
CA THR A 428 10.18 -25.43 13.06
C THR A 428 11.50 -24.78 12.67
N LEU A 429 12.02 -23.96 13.57
CA LEU A 429 13.36 -23.41 13.45
C LEU A 429 14.37 -24.55 13.53
N LYS A 430 15.41 -24.49 12.69
CA LYS A 430 16.56 -25.41 12.80
C LYS A 430 17.27 -25.21 14.14
N PRO A 431 18.05 -26.19 14.63
CA PRO A 431 18.87 -26.02 15.83
C PRO A 431 19.67 -24.70 15.80
N ASP A 432 19.77 -24.07 16.97
CA ASP A 432 20.38 -22.75 17.20
C ASP A 432 19.69 -21.53 16.53
N ALA A 433 18.67 -21.71 15.69
CA ALA A 433 17.91 -20.60 15.11
C ALA A 433 16.85 -20.05 16.08
N VAL A 434 16.79 -18.72 16.20
CA VAL A 434 15.79 -17.96 16.99
C VAL A 434 14.74 -17.32 16.08
N CYS A 435 15.05 -17.15 14.80
CA CYS A 435 14.12 -16.66 13.78
C CYS A 435 14.47 -17.22 12.39
N ALA A 436 13.56 -17.03 11.44
CA ALA A 436 13.81 -17.32 10.02
C ALA A 436 13.33 -16.22 9.06
N HIS A 437 12.29 -15.47 9.40
CA HIS A 437 11.60 -14.53 8.51
C HIS A 437 11.61 -13.10 9.04
N GLY A 438 11.24 -12.12 8.20
CA GLY A 438 11.16 -10.72 8.58
C GLY A 438 12.50 -9.98 8.55
N LEU A 439 12.42 -8.64 8.43
CA LEU A 439 13.58 -7.76 8.22
C LEU A 439 14.50 -7.64 9.46
N CYS A 440 14.04 -8.12 10.63
CA CYS A 440 14.78 -8.17 11.88
C CYS A 440 15.38 -9.55 12.19
N CYS A 441 15.41 -10.47 11.21
CA CYS A 441 16.19 -11.69 11.27
C CYS A 441 17.49 -11.58 10.44
N GLU A 442 18.60 -12.11 10.95
CA GLU A 442 19.91 -12.16 10.27
C GLU A 442 20.70 -13.38 10.76
N ASP A 443 21.23 -14.19 9.85
CA ASP A 443 21.91 -15.46 10.16
C ASP A 443 21.19 -16.30 11.25
N CYS A 444 19.86 -16.35 11.14
CA CYS A 444 18.93 -17.06 12.01
C CYS A 444 18.79 -16.51 13.44
N GLN A 445 19.37 -15.34 13.72
CA GLN A 445 19.29 -14.62 14.99
C GLN A 445 18.47 -13.33 14.86
N LEU A 446 17.85 -12.91 15.96
CA LEU A 446 17.21 -11.60 16.04
C LEU A 446 18.28 -10.51 15.95
N LYS A 447 18.12 -9.57 15.01
CA LYS A 447 18.97 -8.37 14.93
C LYS A 447 18.85 -7.59 16.25
N PRO A 448 19.97 -7.12 16.82
CA PRO A 448 19.95 -6.47 18.13
C PRO A 448 19.06 -5.23 18.11
N ALA A 449 18.43 -4.96 19.26
CA ALA A 449 17.61 -3.77 19.44
C ALA A 449 18.38 -2.51 19.02
N GLY A 450 17.82 -1.66 18.16
CA GLY A 450 18.53 -0.50 17.60
C GLY A 450 19.13 -0.70 16.21
N THR A 451 18.84 -1.82 15.54
CA THR A 451 19.25 -2.05 14.14
C THR A 451 18.15 -1.61 13.19
N ALA A 452 18.44 -0.71 12.24
CA ALA A 452 17.45 -0.26 11.27
C ALA A 452 16.91 -1.44 10.43
N CYS A 453 15.59 -1.52 10.27
CA CYS A 453 14.91 -2.53 9.45
C CYS A 453 14.11 -1.93 8.29
N ARG A 454 13.70 -0.66 8.40
CA ARG A 454 13.17 0.13 7.28
C ARG A 454 13.70 1.56 7.35
N ASP A 455 14.28 2.03 6.25
CA ASP A 455 14.64 3.44 6.08
C ASP A 455 13.40 4.28 5.72
N SER A 456 13.39 5.55 6.11
CA SER A 456 12.42 6.54 5.65
C SER A 456 12.44 6.66 4.11
N SER A 457 11.31 6.35 3.45
CA SER A 457 11.17 6.37 1.99
C SER A 457 11.12 7.78 1.40
N ASN A 458 10.55 8.74 2.13
CA ASN A 458 10.37 10.14 1.74
C ASN A 458 10.63 11.09 2.93
N SER A 459 10.45 12.40 2.75
CA SER A 459 10.70 13.45 3.76
C SER A 459 9.61 13.62 4.83
N CYS A 460 8.58 12.77 4.81
CA CYS A 460 7.45 12.72 5.73
C CYS A 460 7.34 11.36 6.45
N ASP A 461 8.28 10.45 6.19
CA ASP A 461 8.31 9.08 6.65
C ASP A 461 9.35 8.92 7.78
N LEU A 462 9.11 8.01 8.74
CA LEU A 462 10.04 7.74 9.83
C LEU A 462 10.75 6.39 9.61
N PRO A 463 12.02 6.23 10.04
CA PRO A 463 12.68 4.93 10.04
C PRO A 463 12.20 4.06 11.21
N GLU A 464 12.06 2.75 11.00
CA GLU A 464 11.88 1.77 12.07
C GLU A 464 13.12 0.89 12.29
N PHE A 465 13.27 0.50 13.54
CA PHE A 465 14.38 -0.25 14.08
C PHE A 465 13.88 -1.50 14.78
N CYS A 466 14.65 -2.58 14.67
CA CYS A 466 14.40 -3.81 15.39
C CYS A 466 14.32 -3.54 16.89
N THR A 467 13.32 -4.11 17.54
CA THR A 467 13.14 -4.07 19.00
C THR A 467 14.07 -5.06 19.73
N GLY A 468 14.74 -5.95 19.00
CA GLY A 468 15.49 -7.09 19.55
C GLY A 468 14.61 -8.21 20.12
N ALA A 469 13.29 -8.05 20.08
CA ALA A 469 12.31 -9.00 20.63
C ALA A 469 11.33 -9.56 19.59
N SER A 470 11.38 -9.09 18.34
CA SER A 470 10.56 -9.57 17.22
C SER A 470 11.43 -9.73 15.96
N PRO A 471 11.20 -10.78 15.15
CA PRO A 471 11.87 -10.96 13.86
C PRO A 471 11.27 -10.07 12.75
N HIS A 472 10.08 -9.51 12.98
CA HIS A 472 9.44 -8.54 12.10
C HIS A 472 9.88 -7.11 12.44
N CYS A 473 9.98 -6.25 11.42
CA CYS A 473 10.12 -4.81 11.62
C CYS A 473 8.83 -4.27 12.27
N PRO A 474 8.89 -3.25 13.14
CA PRO A 474 7.69 -2.60 13.66
C PRO A 474 6.78 -2.05 12.54
N ALA A 475 5.52 -1.82 12.87
CA ALA A 475 4.54 -1.28 11.92
C ALA A 475 4.98 0.12 11.44
N ASN A 476 4.88 0.34 10.13
CA ASN A 476 5.26 1.59 9.46
C ASN A 476 4.53 2.79 10.08
N VAL A 477 5.30 3.79 10.53
CA VAL A 477 4.81 5.07 11.04
C VAL A 477 5.46 6.24 10.29
N TYR A 478 4.73 7.34 10.21
CA TYR A 478 5.14 8.54 9.48
C TYR A 478 4.93 9.81 10.33
N LEU A 479 5.49 10.94 9.89
CA LEU A 479 5.33 12.22 10.58
C LEU A 479 3.86 12.64 10.65
N HIS A 480 3.44 13.13 11.81
CA HIS A 480 2.07 13.60 12.02
C HIS A 480 1.68 14.73 11.06
N ASP A 481 0.43 14.72 10.61
CA ASP A 481 -0.07 15.63 9.59
C ASP A 481 0.16 17.10 9.97
N GLY A 482 0.67 17.87 9.01
CA GLY A 482 1.07 19.28 9.21
C GLY A 482 2.54 19.51 9.59
N HIS A 483 3.35 18.46 9.82
CA HIS A 483 4.81 18.63 9.87
C HIS A 483 5.34 19.19 8.52
N PRO A 484 6.33 20.11 8.51
CA PRO A 484 6.92 20.63 7.27
C PRO A 484 7.82 19.58 6.61
N CYS A 485 7.76 19.47 5.29
CA CYS A 485 8.59 18.52 4.55
C CYS A 485 10.07 18.93 4.55
N GLN A 486 10.98 17.98 4.73
CA GLN A 486 12.41 18.26 4.55
C GLN A 486 12.76 18.47 3.07
N GLY A 487 13.39 19.61 2.75
CA GLY A 487 13.94 19.93 1.42
C GLY A 487 12.91 20.30 0.34
N VAL A 488 11.62 20.33 0.66
CA VAL A 488 10.51 20.66 -0.25
C VAL A 488 9.58 21.63 0.46
N ASP A 489 9.10 22.68 -0.22
CA ASP A 489 8.16 23.63 0.39
C ASP A 489 6.74 23.04 0.43
N GLY A 490 6.46 22.25 1.47
CA GLY A 490 5.22 21.51 1.64
C GLY A 490 4.95 21.11 3.09
N TYR A 491 3.80 20.49 3.31
CA TYR A 491 3.43 19.86 4.57
C TYR A 491 3.12 18.38 4.34
N CYS A 492 3.44 17.56 5.35
CA CYS A 492 3.13 16.14 5.37
C CYS A 492 1.63 15.93 5.60
N TYR A 493 1.05 15.02 4.82
CA TYR A 493 -0.34 14.59 4.95
C TYR A 493 -0.47 13.11 4.56
N ASN A 494 -0.99 12.27 5.45
CA ASN A 494 -1.04 10.80 5.29
C ASN A 494 0.32 10.19 4.88
N GLY A 495 1.42 10.71 5.43
CA GLY A 495 2.79 10.24 5.17
C GLY A 495 3.42 10.69 3.85
N ILE A 496 2.73 11.53 3.06
CA ILE A 496 3.21 12.02 1.76
C ILE A 496 3.39 13.55 1.80
N CYS A 497 4.45 14.05 1.18
CA CYS A 497 4.61 15.49 0.92
C CYS A 497 3.89 15.89 -0.38
N GLN A 498 2.72 16.52 -0.28
CA GLN A 498 1.93 16.93 -1.45
C GLN A 498 2.24 18.38 -1.88
N THR A 499 2.52 18.58 -3.18
CA THR A 499 2.82 19.90 -3.75
C THR A 499 2.14 20.12 -5.09
N HIS A 500 1.84 21.40 -5.42
CA HIS A 500 1.32 21.76 -6.74
C HIS A 500 2.27 21.36 -7.88
N GLU A 501 3.60 21.39 -7.66
CA GLU A 501 4.56 20.96 -8.69
C GLU A 501 4.48 19.45 -8.94
N GLN A 502 4.45 18.62 -7.90
CA GLN A 502 4.28 17.18 -8.07
C GLN A 502 2.94 16.85 -8.74
N GLN A 503 1.84 17.50 -8.36
CA GLN A 503 0.55 17.29 -9.02
C GLN A 503 0.57 17.75 -10.49
N CYS A 504 1.19 18.90 -10.81
CA CYS A 504 1.37 19.34 -12.20
C CYS A 504 2.22 18.35 -13.03
N VAL A 505 3.29 17.80 -12.47
CA VAL A 505 4.12 16.78 -13.15
C VAL A 505 3.37 15.46 -13.35
N THR A 506 2.52 15.05 -12.40
CA THR A 506 1.66 13.87 -12.59
C THR A 506 0.59 14.12 -13.67
N LEU A 507 -0.03 15.31 -13.69
CA LEU A 507 -1.07 15.67 -14.66
C LEU A 507 -0.56 15.90 -16.08
N TRP A 508 0.62 16.49 -16.26
CA TRP A 508 1.12 16.97 -17.56
C TRP A 508 2.46 16.35 -17.99
N GLY A 509 3.01 15.43 -17.20
CA GLY A 509 4.30 14.80 -17.44
C GLY A 509 5.51 15.69 -17.08
N PRO A 510 6.73 15.20 -17.38
CA PRO A 510 7.97 15.90 -17.06
C PRO A 510 8.05 17.32 -17.65
N GLY A 511 8.67 18.24 -16.92
CA GLY A 511 8.82 19.64 -17.33
C GLY A 511 7.60 20.52 -17.09
N ALA A 512 6.52 19.98 -16.52
CA ALA A 512 5.41 20.78 -15.98
C ALA A 512 5.76 21.41 -14.63
N LYS A 513 5.16 22.57 -14.33
CA LYS A 513 5.38 23.39 -13.13
C LYS A 513 4.08 24.04 -12.66
N PRO A 514 3.98 24.45 -11.38
CA PRO A 514 2.82 25.20 -10.90
C PRO A 514 2.79 26.60 -11.52
N ALA A 515 1.60 27.08 -11.87
CA ALA A 515 1.45 28.42 -12.42
C ALA A 515 1.58 29.52 -11.33
N PRO A 516 1.90 30.78 -11.70
CA PRO A 516 1.92 31.90 -10.76
C PRO A 516 0.58 32.08 -10.03
N GLY A 517 0.60 32.61 -8.80
CA GLY A 517 -0.59 32.75 -7.94
C GLY A 517 -1.80 33.42 -8.60
N ILE A 518 -1.54 34.43 -9.42
CA ILE A 518 -2.56 35.15 -10.21
C ILE A 518 -3.37 34.23 -11.13
N CYS A 519 -2.82 33.10 -11.59
CA CYS A 519 -3.58 32.09 -12.34
C CYS A 519 -4.66 31.45 -11.46
N PHE A 520 -4.29 30.96 -10.27
CA PHE A 520 -5.24 30.38 -9.32
C PHE A 520 -6.30 31.41 -8.91
N GLU A 521 -5.86 32.61 -8.52
CA GLU A 521 -6.74 33.71 -8.08
C GLU A 521 -7.76 34.10 -9.16
N ARG A 522 -7.32 34.35 -10.40
CA ARG A 522 -8.21 34.79 -11.47
C ARG A 522 -9.10 33.67 -11.98
N VAL A 523 -8.53 32.51 -12.32
CA VAL A 523 -9.30 31.39 -12.87
C VAL A 523 -10.32 30.91 -11.83
N ASN A 524 -9.90 30.66 -10.59
CA ASN A 524 -10.79 30.05 -9.59
C ASN A 524 -11.80 31.04 -8.98
N SER A 525 -11.66 32.35 -9.21
CA SER A 525 -12.70 33.35 -8.91
C SER A 525 -13.92 33.30 -9.85
N ALA A 526 -13.82 32.60 -10.99
CA ALA A 526 -14.91 32.49 -11.96
C ALA A 526 -16.14 31.78 -11.37
N GLY A 527 -15.94 30.63 -10.72
CA GLY A 527 -17.01 29.76 -10.24
C GLY A 527 -17.71 29.04 -11.40
N ASP A 528 -16.93 28.54 -12.34
CA ASP A 528 -17.38 27.77 -13.51
C ASP A 528 -16.70 26.38 -13.51
N PRO A 529 -16.98 25.45 -14.44
CA PRO A 529 -16.36 24.12 -14.44
C PRO A 529 -14.82 24.15 -14.48
N TYR A 530 -14.24 25.17 -15.08
CA TYR A 530 -12.81 25.27 -15.36
C TYR A 530 -12.04 25.95 -14.21
N GLY A 531 -12.69 26.86 -13.48
CA GLY A 531 -12.12 27.59 -12.35
C GLY A 531 -13.09 27.72 -11.17
N ASN A 532 -12.85 26.94 -10.12
CA ASN A 532 -13.72 26.84 -8.94
C ASN A 532 -13.00 26.29 -7.69
N CYS A 533 -13.69 26.35 -6.54
CA CYS A 533 -13.35 25.67 -5.27
C CYS A 533 -14.18 24.38 -5.08
N GLY A 534 -14.31 23.61 -6.15
CA GLY A 534 -15.23 22.48 -6.27
C GLY A 534 -16.68 22.91 -6.49
N LYS A 535 -17.58 21.95 -6.32
CA LYS A 535 -19.01 22.08 -6.64
C LYS A 535 -19.87 22.32 -5.40
N VAL A 536 -21.04 22.95 -5.62
CA VAL A 536 -22.05 23.28 -4.59
C VAL A 536 -23.39 22.58 -4.87
N SER A 537 -23.74 22.41 -6.14
CA SER A 537 -24.87 21.61 -6.61
C SER A 537 -24.63 21.15 -8.05
N LYS A 538 -25.44 20.23 -8.58
CA LYS A 538 -25.21 19.59 -9.89
C LYS A 538 -24.97 20.57 -11.07
N SER A 539 -25.44 21.82 -11.01
CA SER A 539 -25.15 22.86 -12.01
C SER A 539 -24.38 24.10 -11.51
N SER A 540 -23.91 24.11 -10.26
CA SER A 540 -23.30 25.29 -9.62
C SER A 540 -21.94 25.01 -8.98
N PHE A 541 -20.93 25.79 -9.36
CA PHE A 541 -19.56 25.69 -8.87
C PHE A 541 -19.23 26.81 -7.88
N ALA A 542 -18.44 26.49 -6.85
CA ALA A 542 -18.02 27.45 -5.85
C ALA A 542 -16.99 28.41 -6.45
N LYS A 543 -17.24 29.73 -6.36
CA LYS A 543 -16.18 30.73 -6.53
C LYS A 543 -15.19 30.57 -5.37
N CYS A 544 -13.90 30.54 -5.67
CA CYS A 544 -12.91 30.64 -4.62
C CYS A 544 -12.80 32.08 -4.09
N GLU A 545 -12.81 32.21 -2.77
CA GLU A 545 -12.20 33.35 -2.09
C GLU A 545 -10.70 33.42 -2.44
N MET A 546 -10.11 34.61 -2.53
CA MET A 546 -8.70 34.74 -2.97
C MET A 546 -7.72 33.93 -2.10
N ARG A 547 -7.98 33.85 -0.79
CA ARG A 547 -7.19 33.04 0.17
C ARG A 547 -7.30 31.52 -0.08
N ASP A 548 -8.41 31.08 -0.65
CA ASP A 548 -8.78 29.67 -0.87
C ASP A 548 -8.48 29.23 -2.31
N ALA A 549 -8.18 30.17 -3.22
CA ALA A 549 -7.94 29.93 -4.65
C ALA A 549 -6.87 28.88 -4.97
N LYS A 550 -5.81 28.77 -4.15
CA LYS A 550 -4.77 27.73 -4.27
C LYS A 550 -5.22 26.32 -3.87
N CYS A 551 -6.46 26.16 -3.38
CA CYS A 551 -7.10 24.87 -3.07
C CYS A 551 -8.31 24.57 -3.98
N GLY A 552 -8.52 25.38 -5.02
CA GLY A 552 -9.49 25.14 -6.07
C GLY A 552 -8.92 24.31 -7.23
N LYS A 553 -9.32 24.62 -8.46
CA LYS A 553 -8.78 24.00 -9.68
C LYS A 553 -7.28 24.28 -9.83
N ILE A 554 -6.49 23.25 -10.11
CA ILE A 554 -5.04 23.39 -10.25
C ILE A 554 -4.65 24.10 -11.54
N GLN A 555 -3.68 25.01 -11.44
CA GLN A 555 -3.15 25.77 -12.57
C GLN A 555 -1.66 25.45 -12.74
N CYS A 556 -1.28 25.03 -13.95
CA CYS A 556 0.06 24.59 -14.30
C CYS A 556 0.62 25.37 -15.52
N GLN A 557 1.91 25.18 -15.78
CA GLN A 557 2.63 25.66 -16.96
C GLN A 557 3.63 24.59 -17.44
N GLY A 558 3.96 24.58 -18.73
CA GLY A 558 4.84 23.56 -19.31
C GLY A 558 4.20 22.18 -19.43
N GLY A 559 5.04 21.14 -19.53
CA GLY A 559 4.61 19.76 -19.77
C GLY A 559 3.99 19.53 -21.17
N ALA A 560 3.37 18.36 -21.33
CA ALA A 560 2.68 17.95 -22.55
C ALA A 560 1.48 18.86 -22.91
N SER A 561 1.08 18.85 -24.18
CA SER A 561 -0.06 19.64 -24.69
C SER A 561 -1.43 19.13 -24.22
N ARG A 562 -1.50 17.87 -23.78
CA ARG A 562 -2.67 17.23 -23.18
C ARG A 562 -2.30 16.64 -21.81
N PRO A 563 -3.27 16.45 -20.90
CA PRO A 563 -3.05 15.72 -19.67
C PRO A 563 -2.62 14.26 -19.93
N VAL A 564 -1.81 13.72 -19.03
CA VAL A 564 -1.34 12.33 -19.02
C VAL A 564 -2.23 11.44 -18.13
N ILE A 565 -2.93 12.03 -17.15
CA ILE A 565 -3.99 11.36 -16.40
C ILE A 565 -5.28 11.36 -17.21
N GLY A 566 -5.59 10.21 -17.81
CA GLY A 566 -6.86 9.94 -18.47
C GLY A 566 -7.11 10.75 -19.75
N THR A 567 -8.24 10.47 -20.41
CA THR A 567 -8.54 10.99 -21.75
C THR A 567 -9.72 11.95 -21.79
N ASN A 568 -10.67 11.75 -20.86
CA ASN A 568 -11.75 12.68 -20.54
C ASN A 568 -11.21 14.00 -19.93
N ALA A 569 -9.88 14.10 -19.78
CA ALA A 569 -9.14 15.28 -19.36
C ALA A 569 -8.95 16.24 -20.54
N VAL A 570 -9.65 17.38 -20.51
CA VAL A 570 -9.52 18.46 -21.50
C VAL A 570 -8.59 19.54 -20.96
N SER A 571 -7.59 19.91 -21.77
CA SER A 571 -6.68 21.02 -21.49
C SER A 571 -7.42 22.35 -21.61
N ILE A 572 -7.38 23.17 -20.56
CA ILE A 572 -8.00 24.49 -20.52
C ILE A 572 -6.91 25.55 -20.40
N GLU A 573 -6.75 26.34 -21.46
CA GLU A 573 -5.72 27.37 -21.55
C GLU A 573 -6.30 28.77 -21.38
N THR A 574 -6.09 29.37 -20.22
CA THR A 574 -6.54 30.74 -19.90
C THR A 574 -5.40 31.74 -20.07
N ASN A 575 -5.63 32.80 -20.84
CA ASN A 575 -4.62 33.83 -21.16
C ASN A 575 -4.88 35.14 -20.40
N ILE A 576 -4.30 35.26 -19.20
CA ILE A 576 -4.44 36.43 -18.31
C ILE A 576 -3.59 37.61 -18.83
N PRO A 577 -4.16 38.82 -19.05
CA PRO A 577 -3.38 40.01 -19.38
C PRO A 577 -2.65 40.58 -18.16
N LEU A 578 -1.40 41.02 -18.35
CA LEU A 578 -0.61 41.73 -17.34
C LEU A 578 -0.77 43.25 -17.45
N GLN A 579 -0.75 43.95 -16.31
CA GLN A 579 -0.85 45.42 -16.26
C GLN A 579 0.37 46.12 -16.89
N GLU A 580 1.55 45.49 -16.84
CA GLU A 580 2.81 46.00 -17.40
C GLU A 580 2.95 45.74 -18.92
N GLY A 581 1.97 45.08 -19.53
CA GLY A 581 2.00 44.65 -20.93
C GLY A 581 2.54 43.23 -21.08
N GLY A 582 1.69 42.30 -21.50
CA GLY A 582 2.02 40.89 -21.66
C GLY A 582 0.83 39.98 -21.36
N ARG A 583 1.03 38.67 -21.50
CA ARG A 583 0.02 37.65 -21.18
C ARG A 583 0.67 36.47 -20.47
N ILE A 584 0.06 36.00 -19.38
CA ILE A 584 0.40 34.73 -18.74
C ILE A 584 -0.55 33.66 -19.25
N LEU A 585 0.02 32.56 -19.77
CA LEU A 585 -0.71 31.34 -20.05
C LEU A 585 -0.85 30.54 -18.75
N CYS A 586 -2.08 30.27 -18.35
CA CYS A 586 -2.44 29.39 -17.24
C CYS A 586 -3.08 28.13 -17.83
N ARG A 587 -2.51 26.95 -17.59
CA ARG A 587 -3.06 25.68 -18.09
C ARG A 587 -3.68 24.89 -16.95
N GLY A 588 -5.00 24.86 -16.91
CA GLY A 588 -5.78 23.94 -16.09
C GLY A 588 -6.15 22.69 -16.87
N THR A 589 -6.63 21.65 -16.19
CA THR A 589 -7.36 20.54 -16.82
C THR A 589 -8.76 20.47 -16.22
N HIS A 590 -9.76 20.13 -17.04
CA HIS A 590 -11.06 19.68 -16.57
C HIS A 590 -11.23 18.24 -17.01
N VAL A 591 -11.24 17.31 -16.05
CA VAL A 591 -11.55 15.92 -16.35
C VAL A 591 -13.06 15.75 -16.21
N TYR A 592 -13.73 15.37 -17.31
CA TYR A 592 -15.18 15.11 -17.32
C TYR A 592 -15.49 13.81 -16.56
N LEU A 593 -15.39 13.89 -15.23
CA LEU A 593 -15.69 12.83 -14.28
C LEU A 593 -17.07 13.05 -13.65
N GLY A 594 -18.08 13.13 -14.52
CA GLY A 594 -19.47 13.34 -14.15
C GLY A 594 -19.69 14.64 -13.38
N ASP A 595 -20.77 14.69 -12.61
CA ASP A 595 -21.15 15.90 -11.89
C ASP A 595 -20.56 15.99 -10.48
N ASP A 596 -20.25 14.86 -9.84
CA ASP A 596 -20.04 14.81 -8.37
C ASP A 596 -18.73 14.14 -7.93
N MET A 597 -17.88 13.60 -8.82
CA MET A 597 -16.55 13.11 -8.43
C MET A 597 -15.53 14.27 -8.26
N PRO A 598 -14.59 14.21 -7.30
CA PRO A 598 -13.48 15.17 -7.22
C PRO A 598 -12.51 15.04 -8.42
N ASP A 599 -12.72 15.89 -9.43
CA ASP A 599 -11.86 16.10 -10.60
C ASP A 599 -10.36 16.18 -10.22
N PRO A 600 -9.45 15.33 -10.78
CA PRO A 600 -8.00 15.39 -10.60
C PRO A 600 -7.34 16.72 -10.95
N GLY A 601 -8.05 17.58 -11.69
CA GLY A 601 -7.74 18.99 -11.90
C GLY A 601 -8.17 19.92 -10.76
N LEU A 602 -8.55 19.41 -9.59
CA LEU A 602 -8.62 20.12 -8.30
C LEU A 602 -7.34 19.84 -7.50
N VAL A 603 -6.87 20.82 -6.73
CA VAL A 603 -5.68 20.65 -5.88
C VAL A 603 -5.93 19.59 -4.80
N LEU A 604 -5.01 18.62 -4.68
CA LEU A 604 -5.13 17.51 -3.73
C LEU A 604 -5.16 17.99 -2.27
N ALA A 605 -5.91 17.26 -1.43
CA ALA A 605 -5.86 17.43 0.01
C ALA A 605 -4.42 17.18 0.52
N GLY A 606 -3.99 17.97 1.51
CA GLY A 606 -2.61 17.95 2.01
C GLY A 606 -1.65 18.90 1.29
N THR A 607 -2.03 19.48 0.14
CA THR A 607 -1.15 20.43 -0.57
C THR A 607 -0.97 21.74 0.21
N LYS A 608 0.27 22.23 0.34
CA LYS A 608 0.54 23.57 0.93
C LYS A 608 -0.09 24.67 0.08
N CYS A 609 -0.88 25.54 0.69
CA CYS A 609 -1.49 26.70 0.01
C CYS A 609 -0.85 28.05 0.41
N ALA A 610 -0.42 28.18 1.66
CA ALA A 610 0.32 29.32 2.19
C ALA A 610 1.13 28.89 3.43
N ASP A 611 1.93 29.76 4.00
CA ASP A 611 2.71 29.45 5.20
C ASP A 611 1.78 29.16 6.39
N GLY A 612 2.04 28.05 7.09
CA GLY A 612 1.18 27.49 8.13
C GLY A 612 -0.17 26.96 7.63
N LYS A 613 -0.37 26.80 6.30
CA LYS A 613 -1.68 26.43 5.73
C LYS A 613 -1.63 25.37 4.63
N ILE A 614 -2.68 24.55 4.65
CA ILE A 614 -2.81 23.31 3.89
C ILE A 614 -4.22 23.21 3.28
N CYS A 615 -4.33 22.60 2.11
CA CYS A 615 -5.62 22.40 1.45
C CYS A 615 -6.39 21.25 2.09
N LEU A 616 -7.55 21.57 2.68
CA LEU A 616 -8.49 20.60 3.25
C LEU A 616 -9.91 21.02 2.90
N ASN A 617 -10.73 20.09 2.43
CA ASN A 617 -12.11 20.33 1.97
C ASN A 617 -12.21 21.57 1.05
N ARG A 618 -11.25 21.69 0.12
CA ARG A 618 -11.15 22.75 -0.91
C ARG A 618 -11.00 24.17 -0.34
N ARG A 619 -10.48 24.30 0.89
CA ARG A 619 -10.17 25.56 1.57
C ARG A 619 -8.74 25.55 2.12
N CYS A 620 -8.13 26.72 2.21
CA CYS A 620 -6.77 26.93 2.71
C CYS A 620 -6.78 27.10 4.25
N GLN A 621 -6.75 25.98 4.96
CA GLN A 621 -6.94 25.91 6.42
C GLN A 621 -5.59 25.83 7.16
N ASN A 622 -5.55 26.22 8.43
CA ASN A 622 -4.31 26.22 9.23
C ASN A 622 -3.96 24.79 9.69
N ILE A 623 -2.68 24.41 9.60
CA ILE A 623 -2.16 23.10 10.05
C ILE A 623 -2.45 22.77 11.52
N SER A 624 -2.74 23.78 12.37
CA SER A 624 -3.20 23.59 13.75
C SER A 624 -4.44 22.70 13.87
N VAL A 625 -5.24 22.53 12.81
CA VAL A 625 -6.40 21.62 12.78
C VAL A 625 -6.04 20.16 13.09
N PHE A 626 -4.78 19.76 12.87
CA PHE A 626 -4.29 18.41 13.19
C PHE A 626 -3.76 18.25 14.63
N GLY A 627 -3.61 19.34 15.39
CA GLY A 627 -2.95 19.33 16.71
C GLY A 627 -1.43 19.14 16.67
N VAL A 628 -0.78 19.30 15.51
CA VAL A 628 0.65 18.99 15.31
C VAL A 628 1.58 19.73 16.27
N HIS A 629 1.30 21.00 16.57
CA HIS A 629 2.08 21.80 17.52
C HIS A 629 1.93 21.28 18.96
N GLU A 630 0.74 20.86 19.36
CA GLU A 630 0.48 20.32 20.70
C GLU A 630 1.24 19.01 20.92
N CYS A 631 1.22 18.11 19.93
CA CYS A 631 2.00 16.87 19.97
C CYS A 631 3.51 17.13 19.93
N THR A 632 3.99 18.03 19.08
CA THR A 632 5.43 18.37 19.00
C THR A 632 5.98 18.91 20.33
N VAL A 633 5.17 19.68 21.06
CA VAL A 633 5.55 20.19 22.40
C VAL A 633 5.65 19.07 23.44
N GLN A 634 4.84 18.01 23.35
CA GLN A 634 4.92 16.84 24.24
C GLN A 634 6.24 16.07 24.08
N CYS A 635 6.91 16.19 22.92
CA CYS A 635 8.21 15.61 22.62
C CYS A 635 9.40 16.44 23.14
N HIS A 636 9.15 17.44 24.00
CA HIS A 636 10.14 18.28 24.70
C HIS A 636 11.18 18.98 23.79
N GLY A 637 10.89 19.12 22.49
CA GLY A 637 11.84 19.64 21.49
C GLY A 637 13.04 18.71 21.23
N ARG A 638 12.87 17.40 21.45
CA ARG A 638 13.90 16.35 21.40
C ARG A 638 13.42 15.11 20.62
N GLY A 639 12.53 15.35 19.67
CA GLY A 639 11.79 14.32 18.93
C GLY A 639 10.67 14.93 18.10
N VAL A 640 10.05 14.11 17.26
CA VAL A 640 8.96 14.49 16.35
C VAL A 640 7.71 13.67 16.63
N CYS A 641 6.53 14.20 16.30
CA CYS A 641 5.27 13.50 16.47
C CYS A 641 5.04 12.52 15.30
N ASN A 642 4.72 11.26 15.59
CA ASN A 642 4.25 10.31 14.58
C ASN A 642 2.73 10.39 14.38
N ASN A 643 2.23 9.78 13.31
CA ASN A 643 0.80 9.70 12.96
C ASN A 643 -0.11 9.03 14.00
N ARG A 644 0.46 8.30 14.97
CA ARG A 644 -0.23 7.73 16.13
C ARG A 644 -0.24 8.66 17.35
N LYS A 645 0.31 9.87 17.22
CA LYS A 645 0.51 10.90 18.25
C LYS A 645 1.49 10.52 19.37
N ASN A 646 2.38 9.57 19.09
CA ASN A 646 3.50 9.22 19.96
C ASN A 646 4.78 9.92 19.50
N CYS A 647 5.68 10.25 20.42
CA CYS A 647 6.96 10.88 20.08
C CYS A 647 7.99 9.86 19.58
N HIS A 648 8.54 10.12 18.39
CA HIS A 648 9.77 9.51 17.91
C HIS A 648 10.95 10.38 18.34
N CYS A 649 11.61 9.96 19.42
CA CYS A 649 12.66 10.72 20.09
C CYS A 649 14.00 10.68 19.37
N GLU A 650 14.77 11.75 19.49
CA GLU A 650 16.17 11.79 19.04
C GLU A 650 17.03 10.76 19.78
N ALA A 651 18.17 10.41 19.16
CA ALA A 651 19.22 9.66 19.82
C ALA A 651 19.56 10.27 21.21
N HIS A 652 19.75 9.40 22.21
CA HIS A 652 19.94 9.74 23.63
C HIS A 652 18.66 10.09 24.44
N TRP A 653 17.46 10.08 23.86
CA TRP A 653 16.21 10.38 24.58
C TRP A 653 15.23 9.20 24.60
N ALA A 654 14.32 9.16 25.57
CA ALA A 654 13.40 8.04 25.77
C ALA A 654 11.95 8.41 25.42
N PRO A 655 11.23 7.62 24.61
CA PRO A 655 9.76 7.72 24.53
C PRO A 655 9.13 7.38 25.90
N PRO A 656 7.89 7.84 26.17
CA PRO A 656 6.94 8.45 25.24
C PRO A 656 7.06 9.97 25.06
N PHE A 657 7.86 10.68 25.88
CA PHE A 657 7.88 12.16 25.88
C PHE A 657 9.23 12.80 25.53
N CYS A 658 10.30 12.02 25.35
CA CYS A 658 11.67 12.51 25.11
C CYS A 658 12.22 13.39 26.26
N ASP A 659 11.69 13.22 27.48
CA ASP A 659 12.05 13.97 28.68
C ASP A 659 13.23 13.33 29.45
N LYS A 660 13.40 12.02 29.32
CA LYS A 660 14.44 11.20 29.99
C LYS A 660 15.50 10.74 28.99
N PHE A 661 16.70 10.44 29.50
CA PHE A 661 17.77 9.84 28.71
C PHE A 661 17.40 8.41 28.28
N GLY A 662 17.71 8.02 27.04
CA GLY A 662 17.33 6.72 26.47
C GLY A 662 18.03 6.38 25.16
N PHE A 663 17.44 5.46 24.39
CA PHE A 663 18.01 4.94 23.14
C PHE A 663 17.47 5.62 21.86
N GLY A 664 16.63 6.65 21.98
CA GLY A 664 15.89 7.28 20.88
C GLY A 664 14.71 6.45 20.40
N GLY A 665 14.04 6.92 19.35
CA GLY A 665 12.92 6.24 18.69
C GLY A 665 11.57 6.40 19.39
N SER A 666 10.59 5.60 18.98
CA SER A 666 9.21 5.63 19.50
C SER A 666 8.81 4.27 20.07
N THR A 667 7.75 4.25 20.88
CA THR A 667 7.00 3.04 21.23
C THR A 667 6.51 2.27 19.99
N ASP A 668 6.28 2.96 18.87
CA ASP A 668 5.85 2.33 17.61
C ASP A 668 7.01 1.90 16.70
N SER A 669 8.18 2.56 16.77
CA SER A 669 9.28 2.43 15.78
C SER A 669 10.48 1.62 16.27
N GLY A 670 10.49 1.21 17.54
CA GLY A 670 11.69 0.68 18.21
C GLY A 670 12.72 1.78 18.55
N PRO A 671 13.83 1.41 19.22
CA PRO A 671 14.88 2.35 19.61
C PRO A 671 15.83 2.67 18.45
N ILE A 672 16.39 3.89 18.38
CA ILE A 672 17.36 4.28 17.32
C ILE A 672 18.76 3.71 17.59
N ARG A 673 19.18 3.66 18.86
CA ARG A 673 20.53 3.26 19.28
C ARG A 673 20.55 1.83 19.80
N GLN A 674 21.57 1.08 19.40
CA GLN A 674 21.89 -0.20 20.03
C GLN A 674 22.36 -0.02 21.49
N ALA A 675 22.13 -1.04 22.30
CA ALA A 675 22.59 -1.09 23.68
C ALA A 675 24.12 -1.22 23.72
N ASP A 676 24.80 -0.17 24.19
CA ASP A 676 26.26 -0.11 24.17
C ASP A 676 26.89 -0.94 25.30
N ASN A 677 27.39 -2.12 24.94
CA ASN A 677 28.07 -3.04 25.84
C ASN A 677 29.37 -2.47 26.48
N GLN A 678 29.87 -1.31 26.03
CA GLN A 678 30.95 -0.61 26.74
C GLN A 678 30.52 -0.21 28.17
N GLY A 679 29.27 0.20 28.39
CA GLY A 679 28.79 0.54 29.72
C GLY A 679 28.83 -0.65 30.70
N LEU A 680 28.38 -1.82 30.24
CA LEU A 680 28.39 -3.05 31.02
C LEU A 680 29.82 -3.55 31.29
N THR A 681 30.69 -3.55 30.27
CA THR A 681 32.08 -4.00 30.42
C THR A 681 32.92 -3.07 31.30
N VAL A 682 32.70 -1.75 31.25
CA VAL A 682 33.28 -0.79 32.20
C VAL A 682 32.75 -1.03 33.62
N GLY A 683 31.45 -1.28 33.81
CA GLY A 683 30.87 -1.63 35.11
C GLY A 683 31.44 -2.92 35.71
N ILE A 684 31.67 -3.94 34.86
CA ILE A 684 32.32 -5.19 35.26
C ILE A 684 33.80 -4.94 35.61
N LEU A 685 34.54 -4.13 34.84
CA LEU A 685 35.92 -3.76 35.15
C LEU A 685 36.03 -3.00 36.49
N VAL A 686 35.15 -2.01 36.73
CA VAL A 686 35.13 -1.24 37.98
C VAL A 686 34.77 -2.13 39.18
N THR A 687 33.78 -3.03 39.06
CA THR A 687 33.43 -3.95 40.16
C THR A 687 34.53 -4.97 40.44
N ILE A 688 35.19 -5.51 39.42
CA ILE A 688 36.38 -6.36 39.58
C ILE A 688 37.51 -5.60 40.28
N LEU A 689 37.81 -4.37 39.88
CA LEU A 689 38.83 -3.52 40.51
C LEU A 689 38.49 -3.21 41.99
N CYS A 690 37.23 -2.92 42.31
CA CYS A 690 36.77 -2.73 43.68
C CYS A 690 36.91 -4.01 44.53
N LEU A 691 36.59 -5.18 43.98
CA LEU A 691 36.76 -6.47 44.67
C LEU A 691 38.24 -6.81 44.89
N LEU A 692 39.10 -6.54 43.92
CA LEU A 692 40.56 -6.70 44.05
C LEU A 692 41.14 -5.74 45.10
N ALA A 693 40.70 -4.48 45.12
CA ALA A 693 41.10 -3.49 46.14
C ALA A 693 40.63 -3.92 47.54
N ALA A 694 39.38 -4.37 47.70
CA ALA A 694 38.87 -4.89 48.97
C ALA A 694 39.65 -6.14 49.43
N GLY A 695 39.91 -7.08 48.51
CA GLY A 695 40.75 -8.26 48.77
C GLY A 695 42.18 -7.91 49.19
N PHE A 696 42.77 -6.88 48.58
CA PHE A 696 44.10 -6.38 48.94
C PHE A 696 44.11 -5.71 50.32
N VAL A 697 43.08 -4.92 50.67
CA VAL A 697 42.92 -4.36 52.02
C VAL A 697 42.75 -5.46 53.07
N VAL A 698 41.94 -6.50 52.78
CA VAL A 698 41.80 -7.67 53.67
C VAL A 698 43.12 -8.44 53.80
N TYR A 699 43.88 -8.62 52.70
CA TYR A 699 45.21 -9.23 52.74
C TYR A 699 46.19 -8.41 53.60
N LEU A 700 46.23 -7.08 53.45
CA LEU A 700 47.07 -6.21 54.26
C LEU A 700 46.67 -6.25 55.75
N LYS A 701 45.37 -6.20 56.07
CA LYS A 701 44.86 -6.35 57.44
C LYS A 701 45.20 -7.72 58.03
N ARG A 702 45.04 -8.81 57.27
CA ARG A 702 45.43 -10.17 57.70
C ARG A 702 46.94 -10.27 57.92
N LYS A 703 47.75 -9.66 57.06
CA LYS A 703 49.22 -9.64 57.15
C LYS A 703 49.72 -8.83 58.35
N THR A 704 49.10 -7.69 58.69
CA THR A 704 49.42 -6.95 59.91
C THR A 704 48.93 -7.63 61.18
N LEU A 705 47.73 -8.24 61.16
CA LEU A 705 47.21 -9.05 62.28
C LEU A 705 48.13 -10.24 62.58
N ILE A 706 48.58 -10.97 61.55
CA ILE A 706 49.56 -12.05 61.68
C ILE A 706 50.88 -11.51 62.24
N ARG A 707 51.37 -10.35 61.78
CA ARG A 707 52.59 -9.73 62.34
C ARG A 707 52.46 -9.46 63.83
N LEU A 708 51.34 -8.88 64.27
CA LEU A 708 51.01 -8.59 65.67
C LEU A 708 50.90 -9.85 66.54
N LEU A 709 50.27 -10.90 66.03
CA LEU A 709 50.08 -12.17 66.75
C LEU A 709 51.38 -12.96 66.91
N PHE A 710 52.29 -12.90 65.94
CA PHE A 710 53.56 -13.63 65.99
C PHE A 710 54.73 -12.87 66.65
N THR A 711 54.61 -11.56 66.90
CA THR A 711 55.59 -10.83 67.73
C THR A 711 55.56 -11.20 69.22
N ASN A 712 54.46 -11.80 69.71
CA ASN A 712 54.19 -11.95 71.15
C ASN A 712 54.47 -13.36 71.72
N LYS A 713 55.35 -14.15 71.07
CA LYS A 713 55.70 -15.54 71.48
C LYS A 713 57.20 -15.89 71.39
N LYS A 714 58.10 -14.94 71.72
CA LYS A 714 59.56 -15.20 71.81
C LYS A 714 60.27 -14.45 72.96
N THR A 715 59.79 -14.64 74.18
CA THR A 715 60.59 -14.48 75.42
C THR A 715 60.16 -15.56 76.42
N THR A 716 61.07 -16.01 77.29
CA THR A 716 60.94 -17.17 78.20
C THR A 716 60.80 -18.52 77.48
N ILE A 717 61.63 -19.55 77.72
CA ILE A 717 62.83 -19.70 78.58
C ILE A 717 63.94 -20.39 77.77
N GLU A 718 65.17 -19.90 77.91
CA GLU A 718 66.39 -20.59 77.48
C GLU A 718 67.35 -20.71 78.68
N LYS A 719 67.49 -21.94 79.22
CA LYS A 719 68.35 -22.45 80.30
C LYS A 719 67.74 -23.81 80.71
N LEU A 720 68.42 -24.95 80.70
CA LEU A 720 69.85 -25.24 80.88
C LEU A 720 70.36 -26.36 79.93
N ARG A 721 71.67 -26.30 79.61
CA ARG A 721 72.70 -27.39 79.59
C ARG A 721 72.20 -28.87 79.62
N CYS A 722 72.78 -29.85 78.91
CA CYS A 722 74.19 -30.02 78.50
C CYS A 722 74.44 -31.20 77.50
N VAL A 723 75.61 -31.20 76.83
CA VAL A 723 76.46 -32.36 76.39
C VAL A 723 75.85 -33.58 75.64
N ARG A 724 76.33 -33.77 74.37
CA ARG A 724 76.90 -34.99 73.68
C ARG A 724 76.77 -36.41 74.30
N PRO A 725 76.96 -37.54 73.54
CA PRO A 725 77.30 -37.69 72.11
C PRO A 725 76.58 -38.85 71.31
N SER A 726 76.86 -38.90 69.99
CA SER A 726 77.02 -40.07 69.10
C SER A 726 76.25 -41.41 69.28
N ARG A 727 75.37 -41.75 68.31
CA ARG A 727 75.37 -43.07 67.60
C ARG A 727 74.38 -43.18 66.41
N PRO A 728 74.81 -43.66 65.23
CA PRO A 728 73.98 -44.33 64.21
C PRO A 728 74.16 -45.86 64.22
N PRO A 729 73.14 -46.65 63.82
CA PRO A 729 73.21 -47.49 62.60
C PRO A 729 71.92 -47.34 61.73
N ARG A 730 71.85 -47.58 60.41
CA ARG A 730 72.32 -48.66 59.49
C ARG A 730 71.40 -49.92 59.47
N GLY A 731 70.69 -50.10 58.34
CA GLY A 731 70.20 -51.39 57.83
C GLY A 731 68.82 -51.87 58.32
N SER A 732 68.11 -52.77 57.62
CA SER A 732 68.35 -53.28 56.25
C SER A 732 67.21 -54.14 55.69
N GLN A 733 66.65 -53.75 54.52
CA GLN A 733 66.10 -54.65 53.48
C GLN A 733 64.93 -55.61 53.84
N PRO A 734 64.34 -56.37 52.88
CA PRO A 734 64.55 -56.37 51.42
C PRO A 734 63.30 -56.01 50.59
N CYS A 735 63.52 -55.57 49.35
CA CYS A 735 62.73 -56.04 48.20
C CYS A 735 63.56 -55.90 46.91
N GLN A 736 63.29 -56.73 45.91
CA GLN A 736 64.12 -56.90 44.71
C GLN A 736 63.51 -56.23 43.46
N ALA A 737 64.31 -56.28 42.39
CA ALA A 737 64.09 -55.95 40.99
C ALA A 737 62.72 -56.42 40.41
N HIS A 738 62.22 -55.96 39.25
CA HIS A 738 62.84 -55.81 37.91
C HIS A 738 61.92 -54.94 37.00
N LEU A 739 62.23 -54.45 35.77
CA LEU A 739 63.48 -54.25 34.98
C LEU A 739 63.17 -53.40 33.71
N GLY A 740 63.98 -52.37 33.42
CA GLY A 740 64.42 -51.98 32.05
C GLY A 740 63.40 -51.60 30.95
N HIS A 741 63.78 -51.42 29.66
CA HIS A 741 64.96 -50.71 29.10
C HIS A 741 64.78 -50.44 27.58
N LEU A 742 65.46 -49.43 27.02
CA LEU A 742 65.80 -49.19 25.58
C LEU A 742 64.70 -48.90 24.52
N GLY A 743 64.92 -47.87 23.69
CA GLY A 743 63.99 -47.40 22.64
C GLY A 743 64.30 -47.75 21.16
N LYS A 744 63.84 -46.85 20.25
CA LYS A 744 63.89 -46.83 18.76
C LYS A 744 62.68 -47.41 17.97
N GLY A 745 62.12 -46.61 17.05
CA GLY A 745 62.17 -46.95 15.61
C GLY A 745 60.89 -47.12 14.76
N LEU A 746 60.46 -46.02 14.09
CA LEU A 746 60.06 -45.93 12.66
C LEU A 746 58.83 -46.65 12.02
N MET A 747 58.10 -45.87 11.19
CA MET A 747 57.18 -46.22 10.07
C MET A 747 55.79 -46.82 10.42
N ARG A 748 54.72 -46.60 9.62
CA ARG A 748 54.61 -46.08 8.24
C ARG A 748 53.36 -45.17 8.01
N LYS A 749 53.44 -44.28 7.00
CA LYS A 749 52.36 -43.44 6.38
C LYS A 749 51.24 -44.29 5.72
N PRO A 750 50.14 -43.72 5.14
CA PRO A 750 49.84 -42.29 4.81
C PRO A 750 48.53 -41.73 5.44
N PRO A 751 48.20 -40.42 5.30
CA PRO A 751 48.71 -39.44 4.32
C PRO A 751 49.36 -38.18 4.96
N ASP A 752 48.76 -37.00 4.76
CA ASP A 752 49.23 -35.63 5.10
C ASP A 752 48.03 -34.87 5.74
N SER A 753 47.49 -33.67 5.42
CA SER A 753 47.75 -32.50 4.53
C SER A 753 46.65 -31.44 4.80
N TYR A 754 46.78 -30.11 4.60
CA TYR A 754 47.93 -29.17 4.59
C TYR A 754 47.42 -27.70 4.73
N PRO A 755 48.27 -26.69 5.04
CA PRO A 755 47.94 -25.47 5.79
C PRO A 755 48.31 -24.23 4.91
N PRO A 756 49.24 -23.28 5.21
CA PRO A 756 49.74 -22.68 6.45
C PRO A 756 49.74 -21.13 6.45
N LYS A 757 50.17 -20.51 7.57
CA LYS A 757 50.88 -19.22 7.56
C LYS A 757 51.58 -18.89 8.88
N ASP A 758 52.84 -18.42 8.81
CA ASP A 758 53.42 -17.51 9.80
C ASP A 758 54.67 -16.74 9.29
N ASN A 759 54.64 -15.39 9.39
CA ASN A 759 55.73 -14.43 9.75
C ASN A 759 57.15 -14.42 9.07
N PRO A 760 58.13 -13.53 9.43
CA PRO A 760 58.11 -12.21 10.13
C PRO A 760 59.01 -11.07 9.54
N ARG A 761 58.93 -9.82 10.11
CA ARG A 761 60.00 -8.77 10.31
C ARG A 761 59.37 -7.48 10.90
N ARG A 762 59.70 -6.96 12.11
CA ARG A 762 60.85 -6.14 12.63
C ARG A 762 61.01 -4.68 12.11
N LEU A 763 60.49 -3.69 12.89
CA LEU A 763 61.14 -2.55 13.63
C LEU A 763 62.39 -1.80 13.05
N PRO A 764 62.74 -0.52 13.44
CA PRO A 764 62.20 0.36 14.52
C PRO A 764 62.10 1.93 14.30
N GLN A 765 61.49 2.62 15.29
CA GLN A 765 61.85 3.94 15.91
C GLN A 765 61.52 5.34 15.30
N CYS A 766 61.58 6.35 16.19
CA CYS A 766 61.02 7.72 16.10
C CYS A 766 62.10 8.83 16.22
N PRO A 767 61.75 10.14 16.21
CA PRO A 767 61.66 10.87 17.49
C PRO A 767 60.57 11.98 17.59
N ASN A 768 60.42 12.56 18.80
CA ASN A 768 59.60 13.77 19.11
C ASN A 768 60.50 14.93 19.58
N VAL A 769 60.13 16.20 19.31
CA VAL A 769 60.52 17.42 20.06
C VAL A 769 59.33 18.42 20.04
N ASP A 770 59.31 19.38 20.97
CA ASP A 770 58.16 20.25 21.34
C ASP A 770 58.58 21.74 21.55
N ILE A 771 57.60 22.63 21.80
CA ILE A 771 57.67 23.99 22.37
C ILE A 771 58.17 25.16 21.46
N SER A 772 57.26 26.10 21.11
CA SER A 772 57.34 27.56 21.44
C SER A 772 56.32 28.46 20.68
N ARG A 773 56.08 29.67 21.22
CA ARG A 773 55.35 30.85 20.66
C ARG A 773 56.32 32.08 20.68
N PRO A 774 56.04 33.31 20.18
CA PRO A 774 54.81 33.90 19.59
C PRO A 774 54.99 34.88 18.37
N LEU A 775 53.90 35.59 18.00
CA LEU A 775 53.78 36.94 17.37
C LEU A 775 53.79 37.18 15.82
N ASN A 776 52.65 37.76 15.37
CA ASN A 776 52.41 38.82 14.36
C ASN A 776 52.81 38.70 12.86
N GLY A 777 51.82 38.92 11.96
CA GLY A 777 52.07 39.43 10.60
C GLY A 777 50.93 39.37 9.56
N LEU A 778 50.26 40.51 9.32
CA LEU A 778 49.67 40.98 8.03
C LEU A 778 48.46 40.29 7.33
N SER A 779 47.37 41.06 7.28
CA SER A 779 46.43 41.32 6.14
C SER A 779 45.57 40.22 5.50
N VAL A 780 44.25 40.39 5.65
CA VAL A 780 43.17 39.82 4.82
C VAL A 780 43.00 40.64 3.52
N PRO A 781 42.72 40.01 2.36
CA PRO A 781 42.12 40.67 1.20
C PRO A 781 40.59 40.44 1.16
N GLN A 782 39.82 41.53 1.16
CA GLN A 782 38.36 41.54 0.99
C GLN A 782 38.02 41.89 -0.47
N PRO A 783 37.06 41.22 -1.15
CA PRO A 783 36.59 41.65 -2.46
C PRO A 783 35.78 42.96 -2.34
N GLN A 784 36.26 44.04 -2.97
CA GLN A 784 35.53 45.30 -3.07
C GLN A 784 34.70 45.40 -4.34
N SER A 785 33.64 46.20 -4.29
CA SER A 785 32.87 46.64 -5.46
C SER A 785 33.34 48.03 -5.89
N THR A 786 33.51 48.27 -7.20
CA THR A 786 32.79 49.37 -7.92
C THR A 786 33.12 49.46 -9.43
N GLN A 787 32.06 49.67 -10.22
CA GLN A 787 31.91 50.47 -11.47
C GLN A 787 32.84 50.34 -12.72
N ARG A 788 32.17 49.95 -13.84
CA ARG A 788 32.17 50.54 -15.21
C ARG A 788 33.48 51.00 -15.89
N VAL A 789 33.85 50.29 -16.97
CA VAL A 789 34.36 50.86 -18.25
C VAL A 789 33.80 50.03 -19.45
N LEU A 790 33.57 50.67 -20.61
CA LEU A 790 33.27 50.08 -21.94
C LEU A 790 34.50 50.33 -22.87
N PRO A 791 34.82 49.53 -23.91
CA PRO A 791 33.95 49.07 -25.01
C PRO A 791 34.33 47.61 -25.48
N PRO A 792 34.14 47.10 -26.74
CA PRO A 792 33.47 47.62 -27.94
C PRO A 792 32.42 46.69 -28.61
N LEU A 793 31.75 47.23 -29.65
CA LEU A 793 30.71 46.53 -30.41
C LEU A 793 31.24 45.42 -31.33
N HIS A 794 30.44 44.38 -31.53
CA HIS A 794 30.50 43.48 -32.69
C HIS A 794 29.15 43.43 -33.42
N ARG A 795 29.19 43.01 -34.69
CA ARG A 795 28.16 43.33 -35.70
C ARG A 795 26.92 42.43 -35.62
N ALA A 796 25.75 43.02 -35.86
CA ALA A 796 24.51 42.28 -36.08
C ALA A 796 24.50 41.53 -37.44
N PRO A 797 23.87 40.35 -37.53
CA PRO A 797 23.56 39.70 -38.80
C PRO A 797 22.58 40.55 -39.65
N ARG A 798 22.66 40.42 -40.98
CA ARG A 798 21.79 41.15 -41.92
C ARG A 798 20.41 40.47 -42.04
N ALA A 799 19.35 41.27 -42.11
CA ALA A 799 18.02 40.80 -42.47
C ALA A 799 17.89 40.53 -43.98
N PRO A 800 17.18 39.47 -44.42
CA PRO A 800 16.71 39.32 -45.79
C PRO A 800 15.62 40.36 -46.13
N SER A 801 15.60 40.84 -47.38
CA SER A 801 14.68 41.87 -47.86
C SER A 801 13.29 41.33 -48.22
N VAL A 802 12.24 42.06 -47.86
CA VAL A 802 10.83 41.74 -48.16
C VAL A 802 10.42 42.24 -49.56
N PRO A 803 9.85 41.39 -50.44
CA PRO A 803 9.18 41.83 -51.67
C PRO A 803 7.83 42.51 -51.37
N ALA A 804 7.47 43.54 -52.15
CA ALA A 804 6.29 44.37 -51.86
C ALA A 804 4.94 43.69 -52.17
N ARG A 805 3.90 44.08 -51.40
CA ARG A 805 2.49 43.68 -51.59
C ARG A 805 1.84 44.50 -52.73
N PRO A 806 1.19 43.86 -53.73
CA PRO A 806 0.22 44.52 -54.60
C PRO A 806 -1.12 44.81 -53.90
N LEU A 807 -1.82 45.85 -54.33
CA LEU A 807 -3.17 46.17 -53.85
C LEU A 807 -4.25 45.29 -54.54
N PRO A 808 -5.38 45.01 -53.87
CA PRO A 808 -6.47 44.24 -54.47
C PRO A 808 -7.26 45.05 -55.51
N VAL A 809 -7.62 44.40 -56.62
CA VAL A 809 -8.50 44.95 -57.66
C VAL A 809 -9.95 44.54 -57.38
N ASN A 810 -10.89 45.47 -57.55
CA ASN A 810 -12.34 45.24 -57.34
C ASN A 810 -13.04 44.71 -58.62
N PRO A 811 -14.22 44.08 -58.50
CA PRO A 811 -14.64 43.02 -59.43
C PRO A 811 -15.67 43.41 -60.51
N ALA A 812 -15.75 42.59 -61.57
CA ALA A 812 -16.83 42.53 -62.56
C ALA A 812 -16.87 41.14 -63.27
N LEU A 813 -17.99 40.60 -63.79
CA LEU A 813 -19.42 40.76 -63.44
C LEU A 813 -20.28 39.65 -64.11
N ARG A 814 -20.90 38.74 -63.32
CA ARG A 814 -21.89 37.69 -63.75
C ARG A 814 -21.35 36.64 -64.77
N GLN A 815 -22.02 35.54 -65.17
CA GLN A 815 -23.37 34.97 -64.91
C GLN A 815 -23.36 33.41 -65.09
N ALA A 816 -24.42 32.64 -64.79
CA ALA A 816 -24.78 32.12 -63.46
C ALA A 816 -25.73 30.87 -63.52
N GLN A 817 -25.25 29.66 -63.19
CA GLN A 817 -26.02 28.39 -63.04
C GLN A 817 -25.27 27.42 -62.09
N GLY A 818 -25.87 26.69 -61.14
CA GLY A 818 -27.23 26.82 -60.58
C GLY A 818 -27.73 25.57 -59.82
N THR A 819 -27.69 25.55 -58.49
CA THR A 819 -28.54 24.69 -57.60
C THR A 819 -28.38 25.09 -56.13
N CYS A 820 -29.44 25.00 -55.32
CA CYS A 820 -29.48 25.57 -53.97
C CYS A 820 -29.18 24.56 -52.83
N LYS A 821 -28.67 25.07 -51.71
CA LYS A 821 -28.78 24.44 -50.37
C LYS A 821 -29.64 25.33 -49.44
N PRO A 822 -30.50 24.76 -48.58
CA PRO A 822 -31.37 25.54 -47.68
C PRO A 822 -30.65 26.01 -46.40
N ASN A 823 -31.24 26.99 -45.74
CA ASN A 823 -30.78 27.55 -44.46
C ASN A 823 -31.10 26.64 -43.25
N PRO A 824 -30.36 26.77 -42.12
CA PRO A 824 -30.68 26.05 -40.88
C PRO A 824 -31.98 26.56 -40.22
N PRO A 825 -32.74 25.68 -39.53
CA PRO A 825 -34.03 26.03 -38.92
C PRO A 825 -33.90 26.79 -37.58
N GLN A 826 -34.94 27.55 -37.24
CA GLN A 826 -35.08 28.27 -35.97
C GLN A 826 -35.66 27.39 -34.86
N LYS A 827 -35.45 27.78 -33.59
CA LYS A 827 -36.03 27.10 -32.42
C LYS A 827 -37.56 27.32 -32.34
N PRO A 828 -38.36 26.26 -32.05
CA PRO A 828 -39.74 26.42 -31.59
C PRO A 828 -39.82 27.00 -30.17
N LEU A 829 -40.96 27.63 -29.85
CA LEU A 829 -41.38 27.98 -28.49
C LEU A 829 -42.09 26.77 -27.82
N PRO A 830 -42.15 26.71 -26.48
CA PRO A 830 -42.86 25.64 -25.76
C PRO A 830 -44.38 25.75 -25.91
N ALA A 831 -45.07 24.62 -25.80
CA ALA A 831 -46.54 24.51 -25.84
C ALA A 831 -47.10 23.92 -24.53
N ASP A 832 -48.32 24.30 -24.19
CA ASP A 832 -49.01 23.94 -22.94
C ASP A 832 -49.42 22.45 -22.86
N PRO A 833 -49.55 21.87 -21.64
CA PRO A 833 -49.97 20.49 -21.44
C PRO A 833 -51.50 20.36 -21.43
N LEU A 834 -52.08 19.75 -22.47
CA LEU A 834 -53.53 19.47 -22.50
C LEU A 834 -53.89 18.15 -21.79
N ALA A 835 -54.95 18.24 -20.98
CA ALA A 835 -55.42 17.19 -20.10
C ALA A 835 -55.95 15.93 -20.81
N ARG A 836 -55.92 14.79 -20.10
CA ARG A 836 -56.78 13.63 -20.41
C ARG A 836 -57.80 13.44 -19.29
N THR A 837 -59.02 13.90 -19.52
CA THR A 837 -60.11 13.91 -18.54
C THR A 837 -60.85 12.57 -18.53
N THR A 838 -61.11 12.03 -17.33
CA THR A 838 -62.18 11.05 -17.13
C THR A 838 -63.00 11.48 -15.91
N ARG A 839 -64.28 11.80 -16.11
CA ARG A 839 -65.22 12.13 -15.02
C ARG A 839 -66.54 11.41 -15.30
N LEU A 840 -66.99 10.59 -14.36
CA LEU A 840 -68.39 10.16 -14.27
C LEU A 840 -69.17 11.13 -13.37
N THR A 841 -70.49 11.12 -13.50
CA THR A 841 -71.31 12.33 -13.31
C THR A 841 -72.55 12.13 -12.43
N HIS A 842 -72.77 13.09 -11.52
CA HIS A 842 -74.07 13.46 -10.93
C HIS A 842 -74.77 12.38 -10.04
N ALA A 843 -75.80 12.69 -9.23
CA ALA A 843 -76.63 13.89 -9.12
C ALA A 843 -77.09 14.22 -7.67
N LEU A 844 -77.97 15.24 -7.56
CA LEU A 844 -78.63 15.76 -6.34
C LEU A 844 -77.70 16.60 -5.43
N ALA A 845 -78.19 17.46 -4.51
CA ALA A 845 -79.58 17.76 -4.11
C ALA A 845 -79.89 19.30 -4.17
N ARG A 846 -80.86 19.79 -3.38
CA ARG A 846 -81.35 21.18 -3.35
C ARG A 846 -81.82 21.60 -1.93
N THR A 847 -81.28 22.72 -1.42
CA THR A 847 -81.96 23.97 -0.93
C THR A 847 -83.24 23.93 -0.05
N PRO A 848 -83.64 25.03 0.63
CA PRO A 848 -82.87 26.05 1.41
C PRO A 848 -83.56 26.48 2.75
N GLY A 849 -82.96 27.36 3.59
CA GLY A 849 -83.71 27.95 4.73
C GLY A 849 -83.01 28.96 5.68
N GLN A 850 -83.25 30.26 5.45
CA GLN A 850 -83.26 31.40 6.41
C GLN A 850 -81.98 31.88 7.17
N ARG A 851 -82.17 33.06 7.81
CA ARG A 851 -81.25 34.06 8.40
C ARG A 851 -81.13 33.90 9.93
N GLU A 852 -80.30 34.59 10.74
CA GLU A 852 -79.04 35.41 10.74
C GLU A 852 -78.78 35.69 12.26
N THR A 853 -77.69 36.22 12.85
CA THR A 853 -76.43 36.89 12.45
C THR A 853 -75.27 36.36 13.35
N GLY A 854 -74.03 36.90 13.25
CA GLY A 854 -73.01 36.76 14.30
C GLY A 854 -71.58 37.09 13.87
N LEU A 855 -70.84 37.89 14.66
CA LEU A 855 -69.43 38.24 14.39
C LEU A 855 -68.44 37.28 15.06
N ARG A 856 -67.33 36.93 14.38
CA ARG A 856 -65.94 37.35 14.75
C ARG A 856 -64.86 36.80 13.80
N LEU A 857 -63.65 37.35 13.90
CA LEU A 857 -62.49 37.06 13.06
C LEU A 857 -61.74 35.79 13.51
N ALA A 858 -61.00 35.17 12.58
CA ALA A 858 -60.06 34.08 12.84
C ALA A 858 -58.62 34.61 13.07
N PRO A 859 -57.80 33.96 13.94
CA PRO A 859 -56.37 34.21 14.06
C PRO A 859 -55.48 33.02 13.60
N LEU A 860 -54.31 33.35 13.03
CA LEU A 860 -53.24 32.41 12.64
C LEU A 860 -52.37 31.98 13.86
N ARG A 861 -51.79 30.76 13.84
CA ARG A 861 -50.64 30.34 14.69
C ARG A 861 -49.96 29.03 14.17
N PRO A 862 -48.78 28.59 14.68
CA PRO A 862 -47.52 28.83 13.97
C PRO A 862 -46.62 27.57 13.77
N ALA A 863 -45.34 27.78 13.45
CA ALA A 863 -44.32 26.73 13.24
C ALA A 863 -43.74 26.12 14.54
N PRO A 864 -43.17 24.88 14.48
CA PRO A 864 -42.63 24.15 15.64
C PRO A 864 -41.13 24.39 15.94
N GLN A 865 -40.64 23.86 17.07
CA GLN A 865 -39.28 24.01 17.61
C GLN A 865 -38.53 22.66 17.79
N TYR A 866 -37.22 22.73 18.07
CA TYR A 866 -36.33 21.60 18.38
C TYR A 866 -36.60 20.93 19.76
N PRO A 867 -36.30 19.63 19.94
CA PRO A 867 -36.32 18.94 21.23
C PRO A 867 -34.98 19.04 22.01
N HIS A 868 -35.03 18.74 23.32
CA HIS A 868 -33.93 18.91 24.29
C HIS A 868 -33.15 17.62 24.64
N GLN A 869 -32.00 17.81 25.29
CA GLN A 869 -31.16 16.75 25.90
C GLN A 869 -31.79 16.15 27.17
N VAL A 870 -31.37 14.93 27.54
CA VAL A 870 -31.78 14.20 28.76
C VAL A 870 -30.56 13.99 29.68
N PRO A 871 -30.65 14.23 31.01
CA PRO A 871 -29.52 14.08 31.94
C PRO A 871 -29.34 12.64 32.47
N ARG A 872 -28.13 12.36 32.99
CA ARG A 872 -27.76 11.09 33.66
C ARG A 872 -28.53 10.87 34.98
N SER A 873 -28.72 9.60 35.32
CA SER A 873 -28.91 9.14 36.70
C SER A 873 -27.61 8.56 37.28
N THR A 874 -27.51 8.53 38.62
CA THR A 874 -26.42 7.90 39.37
C THR A 874 -26.99 7.22 40.61
N HIS A 875 -26.62 5.98 40.91
CA HIS A 875 -26.65 5.47 42.28
C HIS A 875 -25.63 4.34 42.52
N THR A 876 -25.56 3.90 43.77
CA THR A 876 -24.36 3.39 44.44
C THR A 876 -24.22 1.86 44.38
N ALA A 877 -22.99 1.37 44.56
CA ALA A 877 -22.70 -0.06 44.64
C ALA A 877 -22.99 -0.66 46.03
N TYR A 878 -23.23 -1.98 46.09
CA TYR A 878 -22.92 -2.81 47.27
C TYR A 878 -22.69 -4.29 46.93
N ILE A 879 -21.46 -4.74 47.16
CA ILE A 879 -20.98 -6.09 47.54
C ILE A 879 -21.94 -7.29 47.36
N LYS A 880 -21.59 -8.24 46.49
CA LYS A 880 -21.08 -9.56 46.94
C LYS A 880 -20.20 -10.25 45.90
#